data_AF-A0A0M9A8R9-F1
#
_entry.id   AF-A0A0M9A8R9-F1
#
_cell.length_a   1.000
_cell.length_b   1.000
_cell.length_c   1.000
_cell.angle_alpha   90.00
_cell.angle_beta   90.00
_cell.angle_gamma   90.00
#
_symmetry.space_group_name_H-M   'P 1'
#
loop_
_entity.id
_entity.type
_entity.pdbx_description
1 polymer ?
#
loop_
_entity_poly.entity_id
_entity_poly.type
_entity_poly.pdbx_seq_one_letter_code
_entity_poly.pdbx_strand_id
1 'polypeptide(L)'
;MIENLAAKLCLLLPEKAHSAEQWKLLGQEKDGSLLVGWTEETVEDNVNVSYTVVGHYSRINDKLQVLHQFSEVLNIVQATINQNRTVFGYVTKQKVRVEANANSESTEDENQDVSNEIEMYEASIVELKGQEVKIHTLDTKKSKQVRIQFLYKEKEHGQWDKFLLLIHQECIIIYTIIFDTSVSDVYSIQELKSESLVKAFIWAQWDMINQVLYHIHHKKIPLSLVSEDEEEKENKSERTNPTLSGLQFHDELPHETVLNIPLNLPQLSTSSNCGTYEDDVIPLRVHDCSLDLIVVSDSKGMVCVCHYYLYRPVKPQQHILNSLSESNTVHFAYSVTLLHHSCVIHCVIPGIPWSHAKLIRPTFAIYEHHHMIVLVPGLFTHLLEIGTNHEPCCHILCGPLTSIPSRSSYLVPLLELETNAKGSKKKYDTASLEGSNASQYNMNILTIDLPTLDLVQLTISSNFLTEVFRKENSIEVRLGILHYFLCHRNDLDIILELVCTIAEKPRSLEFVRYMQEILIGGSYALVQKNLLADAIPLLALLPVTTMEEYISFEIKVNDLSITLSHEKLWNTSVMLLSPQQRLVPYRSDLWTRLWDQLSKNNGDKIRFKPSKIAEKLLVSLACYQPEALSRSSTPMSPSGGLVVATVSLGDLTSGRSNKLMDSNLPFNETESCTASKQEHIVSVNLRELSVYLLKHGTQTSITHLKGLCTPLHVHAMATRHVAAQLETSRALCQMLCRAANVDPRIEQERGFILVNQLDEVRRWLLFVLLERYRRAIESIAFPAPQGFTSFFTYLGYRTLKYSMFLQYVQRSVFELQVDVSKIIMADISDTKENAIRKLTLLSLLPKSRAKRLLNQWLHPVSFMIRAREHAANILSGEVCQNRGRTLQYRNHHNGLAAFPSADRLSPLDTFLDLLTAKASLAELDFGLLIEATVTSTEDFL
;
A
#
# COMPACT_ATOMS: atom_id res chain seq x y z
N MET A 1 18.79 9.26 -21.00
CA MET A 1 19.39 8.73 -22.24
C MET A 1 19.14 7.24 -22.21
N ILE A 2 18.57 6.67 -23.27
CA ILE A 2 18.34 5.23 -23.37
C ILE A 2 19.69 4.61 -23.75
N GLU A 3 20.23 3.74 -22.92
CA GLU A 3 21.45 3.00 -23.22
C GLU A 3 21.08 1.71 -23.94
N ASN A 4 21.54 1.52 -25.17
CA ASN A 4 21.37 0.26 -25.87
C ASN A 4 22.50 -0.70 -25.47
N LEU A 5 22.15 -1.91 -25.03
CA LEU A 5 23.13 -2.88 -24.53
C LEU A 5 24.10 -3.30 -25.65
N ALA A 6 23.62 -3.55 -26.86
CA ALA A 6 24.48 -3.93 -27.98
C ALA A 6 25.49 -2.82 -28.30
N ALA A 7 25.03 -1.57 -28.39
CA ALA A 7 25.92 -0.43 -28.62
C ALA A 7 26.98 -0.28 -27.51
N LYS A 8 26.59 -0.50 -26.25
CA LYS A 8 27.52 -0.48 -25.11
C LYS A 8 28.56 -1.61 -25.21
N LEU A 9 28.13 -2.83 -25.56
CA LEU A 9 29.01 -3.98 -25.67
C LEU A 9 29.99 -3.87 -26.85
N CYS A 10 29.57 -3.29 -27.97
CA CYS A 10 30.46 -2.99 -29.10
C CYS A 10 31.65 -2.12 -28.69
N LEU A 11 31.46 -1.15 -27.78
CA LEU A 11 32.53 -0.29 -27.28
C LEU A 11 33.54 -1.02 -26.38
N LEU A 12 33.16 -2.17 -25.82
CA LEU A 12 34.02 -2.98 -24.95
C LEU A 12 34.81 -4.04 -25.72
N LEU A 13 34.54 -4.23 -27.00
CA LEU A 13 35.29 -5.17 -27.84
C LEU A 13 36.69 -4.60 -28.19
N PRO A 14 37.71 -5.45 -28.35
CA PRO A 14 39.02 -5.02 -28.82
C PRO A 14 38.93 -4.39 -30.22
N GLU A 15 39.82 -3.43 -30.55
CA GLU A 15 39.88 -2.73 -31.85
C GLU A 15 39.95 -3.65 -33.08
N LYS A 16 40.19 -4.96 -32.93
CA LYS A 16 40.22 -5.94 -34.04
C LYS A 16 38.84 -6.47 -34.46
N ALA A 17 37.78 -6.31 -33.66
CA ALA A 17 36.43 -6.78 -33.98
C ALA A 17 35.66 -5.75 -34.82
N HIS A 18 35.96 -5.65 -36.12
CA HIS A 18 35.50 -4.55 -36.97
C HIS A 18 34.03 -4.66 -37.46
N SER A 19 33.29 -5.73 -37.15
CA SER A 19 31.96 -6.02 -37.71
C SER A 19 31.05 -6.89 -36.81
N ALA A 20 30.96 -6.58 -35.51
CA ALA A 20 30.05 -7.30 -34.61
C ALA A 20 28.58 -6.91 -34.86
N GLU A 21 27.81 -7.82 -35.45
CA GLU A 21 26.40 -7.64 -35.81
C GLU A 21 25.47 -8.67 -35.13
N GLN A 22 24.16 -8.46 -35.24
CA GLN A 22 23.12 -9.39 -34.75
C GLN A 22 23.26 -9.81 -33.27
N TRP A 23 23.48 -8.82 -32.39
CA TRP A 23 23.54 -9.05 -30.95
C TRP A 23 22.26 -9.70 -30.42
N LYS A 24 22.42 -10.73 -29.60
CA LYS A 24 21.35 -11.47 -28.93
C LYS A 24 21.71 -11.67 -27.46
N LEU A 25 20.71 -11.53 -26.60
CA LEU A 25 20.81 -11.98 -25.22
C LEU A 25 20.57 -13.49 -25.18
N LEU A 26 21.46 -14.24 -24.53
CA LEU A 26 21.41 -15.70 -24.47
C LEU A 26 21.05 -16.24 -23.08
N GLY A 27 21.24 -15.46 -22.02
CA GLY A 27 20.94 -15.90 -20.67
C GLY A 27 21.39 -14.91 -19.59
N GLN A 28 20.93 -15.15 -18.37
CA GLN A 28 21.36 -14.42 -17.17
C GLN A 28 21.71 -15.41 -16.07
N GLU A 29 22.80 -15.12 -15.38
CA GLU A 29 23.34 -15.95 -14.30
C GLU A 29 23.08 -15.35 -12.91
N LYS A 30 23.23 -16.18 -11.86
CA LYS A 30 22.88 -15.80 -10.47
C LYS A 30 23.64 -14.59 -9.94
N ASP A 31 24.88 -14.37 -10.40
CA ASP A 31 25.69 -13.19 -10.08
C ASP A 31 25.24 -11.91 -10.82
N GLY A 32 24.16 -12.01 -11.58
CA GLY A 32 23.63 -10.96 -12.43
C GLY A 32 24.43 -10.78 -13.73
N SER A 33 25.42 -11.60 -14.05
CA SER A 33 26.09 -11.51 -15.36
C SER A 33 25.17 -11.95 -16.50
N LEU A 34 25.43 -11.42 -17.70
CA LEU A 34 24.65 -11.70 -18.91
C LEU A 34 25.51 -12.50 -19.89
N LEU A 35 24.91 -13.50 -20.53
CA LEU A 35 25.50 -14.17 -21.69
C LEU A 35 24.91 -13.55 -22.95
N VAL A 36 25.80 -13.19 -23.87
CA VAL A 36 25.45 -12.50 -25.11
C VAL A 36 26.10 -13.20 -26.30
N GLY A 37 25.40 -13.22 -27.43
CA GLY A 37 25.89 -13.76 -28.68
C GLY A 37 25.85 -12.70 -29.77
N TRP A 38 26.82 -12.74 -30.68
CA TRP A 38 26.85 -11.88 -31.87
C TRP A 38 27.53 -12.61 -33.03
N THR A 39 27.36 -12.10 -34.23
CA THR A 39 28.05 -12.60 -35.42
C THR A 39 29.19 -11.65 -35.78
N GLU A 40 30.37 -12.18 -36.03
CA GLU A 40 31.51 -11.41 -36.56
C GLU A 40 31.82 -11.86 -37.99
N GLU A 41 32.19 -10.91 -38.85
CA GLU A 41 32.73 -11.19 -40.18
C GLU A 41 34.24 -10.90 -40.20
N THR A 42 35.05 -11.91 -40.49
CA THR A 42 36.48 -11.74 -40.76
C THR A 42 36.75 -11.93 -42.25
N VAL A 43 37.70 -11.15 -42.76
CA VAL A 43 38.21 -11.28 -44.13
C VAL A 43 39.51 -12.06 -44.07
N GLU A 44 39.43 -13.36 -44.33
CA GLU A 44 40.60 -14.21 -44.57
C GLU A 44 40.67 -14.53 -46.08
N ASP A 45 41.82 -14.30 -46.71
CA ASP A 45 42.08 -14.65 -48.13
C ASP A 45 41.05 -14.15 -49.16
N ASN A 46 40.50 -12.93 -48.99
CA ASN A 46 39.43 -12.33 -49.82
C ASN A 46 38.08 -13.06 -49.77
N VAL A 47 37.86 -13.94 -48.80
CA VAL A 47 36.57 -14.59 -48.53
C VAL A 47 36.04 -14.09 -47.19
N ASN A 48 34.81 -13.56 -47.17
CA ASN A 48 34.15 -13.19 -45.92
C ASN A 48 33.70 -14.48 -45.21
N VAL A 49 34.28 -14.76 -44.06
CA VAL A 49 33.86 -15.86 -43.18
C VAL A 49 33.12 -15.24 -42.00
N SER A 50 31.84 -15.59 -41.87
CA SER A 50 31.00 -15.20 -40.74
C SER A 50 30.95 -16.32 -39.71
N TYR A 51 31.10 -15.99 -38.43
CA TYR A 51 30.98 -16.96 -37.35
C TYR A 51 30.24 -16.39 -36.14
N THR A 52 29.64 -17.27 -35.33
CA THR A 52 28.99 -16.88 -34.08
C THR A 52 30.01 -16.82 -32.94
N VAL A 53 29.90 -15.79 -32.10
CA VAL A 53 30.69 -15.61 -30.88
C VAL A 53 29.76 -15.57 -29.68
N VAL A 54 30.16 -16.22 -28.58
CA VAL A 54 29.47 -16.14 -27.30
C VAL A 54 30.38 -15.48 -26.28
N GLY A 55 29.86 -14.48 -25.58
CA GLY A 55 30.57 -13.71 -24.56
C GLY A 55 29.84 -13.68 -23.22
N HIS A 56 30.63 -13.50 -22.17
CA HIS A 56 30.22 -13.27 -20.80
C HIS A 56 30.39 -11.80 -20.45
N TYR A 57 29.29 -11.11 -20.14
CA TYR A 57 29.30 -9.73 -19.71
C TYR A 57 29.04 -9.62 -18.20
N SER A 58 30.07 -9.20 -17.47
CA SER A 58 29.95 -8.90 -16.04
C SER A 58 29.45 -7.46 -15.85
N ARG A 59 28.17 -7.31 -15.47
CA ARG A 59 27.58 -5.99 -15.17
C ARG A 59 28.25 -5.26 -14.00
N ILE A 60 28.78 -6.00 -13.02
CA ILE A 60 29.48 -5.42 -11.85
C ILE A 60 30.81 -4.80 -12.25
N ASN A 61 31.59 -5.52 -13.07
CA ASN A 61 32.94 -5.10 -13.45
C ASN A 61 32.97 -4.28 -14.74
N ASP A 62 31.83 -4.18 -15.43
CA ASP A 62 31.67 -3.61 -16.77
C ASP A 62 32.68 -4.17 -17.79
N LYS A 63 32.83 -5.50 -17.79
CA LYS A 63 33.78 -6.22 -18.66
C LYS A 63 33.09 -7.30 -19.47
N LEU A 64 33.37 -7.32 -20.77
CA LEU A 64 32.98 -8.37 -21.70
C LEU A 64 34.17 -9.31 -21.92
N GLN A 65 33.96 -10.61 -21.69
CA GLN A 65 34.94 -11.67 -21.95
C GLN A 65 34.38 -12.61 -23.02
N VAL A 66 35.14 -12.84 -24.09
CA VAL A 66 34.79 -13.86 -25.09
C VAL A 66 34.94 -15.25 -24.47
N LEU A 67 33.89 -16.06 -24.51
CA LEU A 67 33.90 -17.44 -24.03
C LEU A 67 34.30 -18.40 -25.14
N HIS A 68 33.66 -18.31 -26.30
CA HIS A 68 33.91 -19.23 -27.41
C HIS A 68 33.59 -18.59 -28.76
N GLN A 69 34.37 -18.95 -29.78
CA GLN A 69 34.19 -18.58 -31.18
C GLN A 69 33.93 -19.86 -31.98
N PHE A 70 32.79 -19.94 -32.64
CA PHE A 70 32.42 -21.09 -33.47
C PHE A 70 33.07 -20.99 -34.85
N SER A 71 33.12 -22.10 -35.59
CA SER A 71 33.61 -22.11 -36.99
C SER A 71 32.54 -21.68 -37.99
N GLU A 72 31.26 -21.69 -37.60
CA GLU A 72 30.11 -21.41 -38.46
C GLU A 72 29.11 -20.49 -37.75
N VAL A 73 28.18 -19.92 -38.50
CA VAL A 73 27.07 -19.14 -37.96
C VAL A 73 26.01 -20.10 -37.39
N LEU A 74 25.97 -20.19 -36.08
CA LEU A 74 24.95 -20.95 -35.35
C LEU A 74 23.87 -20.02 -34.80
N ASN A 75 22.60 -20.41 -34.96
CA ASN A 75 21.48 -19.74 -34.31
C ASN A 75 21.32 -20.26 -32.87
N ILE A 76 22.11 -19.68 -31.96
CA ILE A 76 22.04 -19.98 -30.53
C ILE A 76 20.88 -19.20 -29.92
N VAL A 77 19.96 -19.91 -29.27
CA VAL A 77 18.76 -19.32 -28.64
C VAL A 77 18.91 -19.16 -27.14
N GLN A 78 19.78 -19.94 -26.51
CA GLN A 78 20.02 -19.87 -25.07
C GLN A 78 21.41 -20.39 -24.74
N ALA A 79 22.04 -19.80 -23.72
CA ALA A 79 23.30 -20.28 -23.16
C ALA A 79 23.30 -20.12 -21.63
N THR A 80 24.13 -20.92 -20.96
CA THR A 80 24.40 -20.85 -19.52
C THR A 80 25.84 -21.27 -19.23
N ILE A 81 26.44 -20.78 -18.14
CA ILE A 81 27.80 -21.10 -17.71
C ILE A 81 27.82 -21.56 -16.25
N ASN A 82 28.69 -22.52 -15.93
CA ASN A 82 28.86 -22.97 -14.56
C ASN A 82 29.55 -21.91 -13.68
N GLN A 83 29.39 -22.02 -12.36
CA GLN A 83 29.93 -21.08 -11.37
C GLN A 83 31.46 -20.88 -11.49
N ASN A 84 32.20 -21.95 -11.80
CA ASN A 84 33.67 -21.91 -11.94
C ASN A 84 34.16 -21.46 -13.34
N ARG A 85 33.23 -21.18 -14.27
CA ARG A 85 33.50 -20.77 -15.66
C ARG A 85 34.46 -21.71 -16.38
N THR A 86 34.27 -23.01 -16.18
CA THR A 86 35.03 -24.08 -16.83
C THR A 86 34.26 -24.71 -17.98
N VAL A 87 32.94 -24.67 -17.92
CA VAL A 87 32.04 -25.30 -18.87
C VAL A 87 30.86 -24.36 -19.13
N PHE A 88 30.49 -24.20 -20.39
CA PHE A 88 29.24 -23.53 -20.75
C PHE A 88 28.38 -24.45 -21.63
N GLY A 89 27.07 -24.34 -21.47
CA GLY A 89 26.06 -25.04 -22.26
C GLY A 89 25.33 -24.07 -23.16
N TYR A 90 24.94 -24.52 -24.35
CA TYR A 90 24.15 -23.72 -25.29
C TYR A 90 23.13 -24.58 -26.03
N VAL A 91 22.07 -23.94 -26.52
CA VAL A 91 21.02 -24.57 -27.34
C VAL A 91 20.98 -23.90 -28.69
N THR A 92 21.01 -24.70 -29.75
CA THR A 92 20.82 -24.23 -31.13
C THR A 92 19.41 -24.52 -31.61
N LYS A 93 18.89 -23.64 -32.49
CA LYS A 93 17.59 -23.79 -33.14
C LYS A 93 17.79 -23.74 -34.65
N GLN A 94 17.70 -24.91 -35.29
CA GLN A 94 17.92 -25.08 -36.74
C GLN A 94 16.62 -25.43 -37.45
N LYS A 95 16.43 -24.93 -38.67
CA LYS A 95 15.30 -25.29 -39.53
C LYS A 95 15.69 -26.48 -40.39
N VAL A 96 14.95 -27.58 -40.26
CA VAL A 96 15.15 -28.79 -41.05
C VAL A 96 13.98 -28.95 -42.03
N ARG A 97 14.30 -29.19 -43.30
CA ARG A 97 13.30 -29.51 -44.32
C ARG A 97 12.92 -30.98 -44.20
N VAL A 98 11.64 -31.27 -44.06
CA VAL A 98 11.13 -32.63 -44.14
C VAL A 98 10.87 -32.94 -45.61
N GLU A 99 11.63 -33.86 -46.18
CA GLU A 99 11.27 -34.46 -47.48
C GLU A 99 10.00 -35.28 -47.26
N ALA A 100 8.93 -34.96 -48.01
CA ALA A 100 7.71 -35.74 -47.96
C ALA A 100 8.03 -37.17 -48.42
N ASN A 101 7.92 -38.14 -47.51
CA ASN A 101 8.01 -39.55 -47.88
C ASN A 101 6.93 -39.85 -48.92
N ALA A 102 7.38 -40.19 -50.13
CA ALA A 102 6.54 -40.62 -51.24
C ALA A 102 5.91 -41.98 -50.92
N ASN A 103 4.82 -42.01 -50.14
CA ASN A 103 3.94 -43.17 -49.95
C ASN A 103 2.58 -42.80 -49.32
N SER A 104 1.97 -41.69 -49.73
CA SER A 104 0.53 -41.45 -49.51
C SER A 104 -0.14 -41.12 -50.83
N GLU A 105 -0.88 -42.10 -51.37
CA GLU A 105 -1.63 -41.97 -52.61
C GLU A 105 -2.74 -40.92 -52.49
N SER A 106 -2.79 -40.03 -53.49
CA SER A 106 -3.92 -39.25 -54.00
C SER A 106 -4.69 -38.32 -53.05
N THR A 107 -4.57 -37.02 -53.29
CA THR A 107 -5.69 -36.16 -53.73
C THR A 107 -5.13 -34.87 -54.32
N GLU A 108 -5.57 -34.53 -55.52
CA GLU A 108 -5.22 -33.33 -56.26
C GLU A 108 -5.88 -32.12 -55.60
N ASP A 109 -5.08 -31.21 -55.04
CA ASP A 109 -5.46 -29.81 -54.86
C ASP A 109 -4.20 -28.94 -55.07
N GLU A 110 -4.13 -28.32 -56.25
CA GLU A 110 -3.17 -27.29 -56.59
C GLU A 110 -3.51 -26.01 -55.80
N ASN A 111 -2.70 -25.64 -54.80
CA ASN A 111 -2.16 -24.27 -54.59
C ASN A 111 -1.49 -24.09 -53.21
N GLN A 112 -0.29 -23.52 -53.27
CA GLN A 112 0.65 -23.10 -52.20
C GLN A 112 1.61 -24.18 -51.67
N ASP A 113 2.81 -24.16 -52.27
CA ASP A 113 4.07 -24.69 -51.73
C ASP A 113 4.35 -24.10 -50.32
N VAL A 114 3.79 -24.71 -49.28
CA VAL A 114 4.31 -24.56 -47.92
C VAL A 114 5.28 -25.71 -47.70
N SER A 115 6.56 -25.48 -47.99
CA SER A 115 7.62 -26.35 -47.49
C SER A 115 7.50 -26.40 -45.95
N ASN A 116 7.04 -27.52 -45.41
CA ASN A 116 6.93 -27.73 -43.95
C ASN A 116 8.35 -27.81 -43.33
N GLU A 117 8.98 -26.66 -43.13
CA GLU A 117 10.22 -26.52 -42.36
C GLU A 117 9.89 -26.73 -40.87
N ILE A 118 10.52 -27.72 -40.24
CA ILE A 118 10.37 -27.98 -38.80
C ILE A 118 11.58 -27.41 -38.07
N GLU A 119 11.34 -26.65 -37.02
CA GLU A 119 12.38 -26.15 -36.13
C GLU A 119 12.82 -27.26 -35.17
N MET A 120 14.12 -27.54 -35.13
CA MET A 120 14.73 -28.53 -34.27
C MET A 120 15.69 -27.85 -33.29
N TYR A 121 15.55 -28.21 -32.02
CA TYR A 121 16.39 -27.77 -30.91
C TYR A 121 17.43 -28.85 -30.60
N GLU A 122 18.65 -28.43 -30.28
CA GLU A 122 19.74 -29.33 -29.88
C GLU A 122 20.61 -28.64 -28.82
N ALA A 123 20.85 -29.32 -27.70
CA ALA A 123 21.65 -28.82 -26.59
C ALA A 123 23.05 -29.44 -26.60
N SER A 124 24.06 -28.59 -26.36
CA SER A 124 25.47 -28.96 -26.37
C SER A 124 26.23 -28.30 -25.23
N ILE A 125 27.34 -28.91 -24.83
CA ILE A 125 28.20 -28.45 -23.74
C ILE A 125 29.63 -28.30 -24.26
N VAL A 126 30.32 -27.25 -23.83
CA VAL A 126 31.68 -26.94 -24.27
C VAL A 126 32.62 -26.80 -23.08
N GLU A 127 33.77 -27.46 -23.17
CA GLU A 127 34.87 -27.32 -22.21
C GLU A 127 35.73 -26.07 -22.55
N LEU A 128 35.78 -25.10 -21.63
CA LEU A 128 36.51 -23.84 -21.82
C LEU A 128 37.98 -23.90 -21.38
N LYS A 129 38.32 -24.78 -20.43
CA LYS A 129 39.67 -24.89 -19.84
C LYS A 129 40.31 -26.23 -20.19
N GLY A 130 40.81 -26.34 -21.43
CA GLY A 130 41.56 -27.49 -21.96
C GLY A 130 42.52 -27.09 -23.08
N GLN A 131 43.46 -27.96 -23.46
CA GLN A 131 44.39 -27.72 -24.59
C GLN A 131 43.67 -27.64 -25.95
N GLU A 132 42.51 -28.29 -26.08
CA GLU A 132 41.59 -28.21 -27.22
C GLU A 132 40.15 -28.03 -26.71
N VAL A 133 39.35 -27.22 -27.41
CA VAL A 133 37.94 -27.02 -27.06
C VAL A 133 37.13 -28.23 -27.52
N LYS A 134 36.63 -29.02 -26.56
CA LYS A 134 35.74 -30.17 -26.84
C LYS A 134 34.28 -29.76 -26.72
N ILE A 135 33.49 -30.10 -27.74
CA ILE A 135 32.04 -29.91 -27.77
C ILE A 135 31.38 -31.29 -27.59
N HIS A 136 30.56 -31.43 -26.57
CA HIS A 136 29.77 -32.62 -26.27
C HIS A 136 28.30 -32.32 -26.61
N THR A 137 27.79 -32.90 -27.69
CA THR A 137 26.37 -32.80 -28.06
C THR A 137 25.56 -33.74 -27.19
N LEU A 138 24.50 -33.24 -26.56
CA LEU A 138 23.55 -34.08 -25.84
C LEU A 138 22.55 -34.64 -26.85
N ASP A 139 22.19 -35.94 -26.76
CA ASP A 139 21.21 -36.61 -27.63
C ASP A 139 19.79 -36.02 -27.48
N THR A 140 19.59 -34.80 -27.98
CA THR A 140 18.47 -33.92 -27.64
C THR A 140 17.86 -33.25 -28.86
N LYS A 141 18.11 -33.78 -30.07
CA LYS A 141 17.53 -33.27 -31.31
C LYS A 141 16.02 -33.46 -31.31
N LYS A 142 15.27 -32.41 -30.98
CA LYS A 142 13.82 -32.44 -30.75
C LYS A 142 13.12 -31.28 -31.44
N SER A 143 11.87 -31.47 -31.86
CA SER A 143 11.02 -30.40 -32.40
C SER A 143 10.40 -29.50 -31.32
N LYS A 144 10.52 -29.92 -30.06
CA LYS A 144 10.01 -29.19 -28.90
C LYS A 144 11.12 -28.35 -28.27
N GLN A 145 10.74 -27.23 -27.63
CA GLN A 145 11.71 -26.33 -27.00
C GLN A 145 12.57 -27.06 -25.96
N VAL A 146 13.88 -26.86 -26.09
CA VAL A 146 14.91 -27.36 -25.16
C VAL A 146 15.60 -26.17 -24.49
N ARG A 147 15.84 -26.25 -23.18
CA ARG A 147 16.61 -25.26 -22.42
C ARG A 147 17.58 -25.94 -21.46
N ILE A 148 18.70 -25.30 -21.16
CA ILE A 148 19.76 -25.79 -20.26
C ILE A 148 20.11 -24.74 -19.20
N GLN A 149 20.31 -25.14 -17.94
CA GLN A 149 20.67 -24.21 -16.86
C GLN A 149 21.56 -24.84 -15.80
N PHE A 150 22.71 -24.23 -15.50
CA PHE A 150 23.55 -24.68 -14.38
C PHE A 150 22.93 -24.33 -13.02
N LEU A 151 23.09 -25.26 -12.07
CA LEU A 151 22.80 -25.04 -10.66
C LEU A 151 23.97 -24.33 -9.99
N TYR A 152 23.66 -23.59 -8.92
CA TYR A 152 24.64 -22.87 -8.14
C TYR A 152 24.79 -23.47 -6.76
N LYS A 153 26.02 -23.51 -6.27
CA LYS A 153 26.34 -24.06 -4.95
C LYS A 153 26.75 -22.95 -3.98
N GLU A 154 26.45 -23.13 -2.71
CA GLU A 154 26.97 -22.25 -1.65
C GLU A 154 28.47 -22.50 -1.41
N LYS A 155 28.92 -23.75 -1.57
CA LYS A 155 30.34 -24.12 -1.42
C LYS A 155 30.94 -24.57 -2.74
N GLU A 156 31.93 -23.83 -3.21
CA GLU A 156 32.72 -24.17 -4.40
C GLU A 156 33.55 -25.44 -4.15
N HIS A 157 33.06 -26.58 -4.62
CA HIS A 157 33.82 -27.82 -4.70
C HIS A 157 33.98 -28.16 -6.18
N GLY A 158 35.19 -28.07 -6.72
CA GLY A 158 35.48 -28.27 -8.15
C GLY A 158 35.42 -29.73 -8.63
N GLN A 159 34.85 -30.66 -7.86
CA GLN A 159 34.80 -32.08 -8.22
C GLN A 159 33.65 -32.41 -9.18
N TRP A 160 32.52 -31.75 -9.04
CA TRP A 160 31.35 -32.01 -9.87
C TRP A 160 30.46 -30.78 -9.97
N ASP A 161 29.72 -30.66 -11.07
CA ASP A 161 28.70 -29.62 -11.27
C ASP A 161 27.40 -30.25 -11.76
N LYS A 162 26.27 -29.56 -11.54
CA LYS A 162 24.95 -30.01 -11.98
C LYS A 162 24.30 -28.98 -12.89
N PHE A 163 23.55 -29.45 -13.87
CA PHE A 163 22.68 -28.60 -14.69
C PHE A 163 21.36 -29.30 -14.99
N LEU A 164 20.33 -28.51 -15.26
CA LEU A 164 19.02 -28.97 -15.70
C LEU A 164 18.93 -28.90 -17.21
N LEU A 165 18.33 -29.91 -17.81
CA LEU A 165 17.87 -29.94 -19.20
C LEU A 165 16.34 -30.05 -19.18
N LEU A 166 15.67 -29.07 -19.78
CA LEU A 166 14.21 -29.00 -19.84
C LEU A 166 13.77 -29.24 -21.29
N ILE A 167 12.93 -30.26 -21.52
CA ILE A 167 12.36 -30.59 -22.84
C ILE A 167 10.83 -30.53 -22.73
N HIS A 168 10.22 -29.54 -23.38
CA HIS A 168 8.78 -29.27 -23.28
C HIS A 168 7.93 -30.54 -23.53
N GLN A 169 6.90 -30.78 -22.69
CA GLN A 169 5.99 -31.94 -22.76
C GLN A 169 6.65 -33.33 -22.71
N GLU A 170 7.95 -33.44 -22.42
CA GLU A 170 8.67 -34.72 -22.39
C GLU A 170 9.30 -35.04 -21.05
N CYS A 171 10.30 -34.24 -20.62
CA CYS A 171 11.05 -34.49 -19.40
C CYS A 171 11.87 -33.27 -18.91
N ILE A 172 12.14 -33.29 -17.61
CA ILE A 172 13.19 -32.48 -16.99
C ILE A 172 14.24 -33.43 -16.44
N ILE A 173 15.47 -33.30 -16.92
CA ILE A 173 16.59 -34.17 -16.57
C ILE A 173 17.63 -33.34 -15.82
N ILE A 174 18.16 -33.87 -14.73
CA ILE A 174 19.35 -33.32 -14.09
C ILE A 174 20.58 -34.11 -14.55
N TYR A 175 21.58 -33.37 -14.98
CA TYR A 175 22.88 -33.91 -15.32
C TYR A 175 23.90 -33.57 -14.25
N THR A 176 24.78 -34.52 -13.94
CA THR A 176 25.94 -34.32 -13.06
C THR A 176 27.21 -34.54 -13.87
N ILE A 177 28.00 -33.47 -14.01
CA ILE A 177 29.33 -33.48 -14.61
C ILE A 177 30.33 -33.83 -13.52
N ILE A 178 31.15 -34.85 -13.73
CA ILE A 178 32.27 -35.19 -12.86
C ILE A 178 33.56 -34.74 -13.56
N PHE A 179 34.33 -33.89 -12.89
CA PHE A 179 35.61 -33.38 -13.40
C PHE A 179 36.76 -34.27 -12.97
N ASP A 180 37.73 -34.45 -13.86
CA ASP A 180 38.99 -35.10 -13.51
C ASP A 180 39.85 -34.14 -12.66
N THR A 181 40.05 -34.46 -11.38
CA THR A 181 40.89 -33.68 -10.47
C THR A 181 42.34 -34.19 -10.37
N SER A 182 42.73 -35.17 -11.20
CA SER A 182 44.06 -35.78 -11.13
C SER A 182 45.20 -34.88 -11.64
N VAL A 183 44.88 -33.90 -12.50
CA VAL A 183 45.83 -32.94 -13.08
C VAL A 183 45.48 -31.52 -12.60
N SER A 184 46.37 -30.92 -11.81
CA SER A 184 46.27 -29.51 -11.41
C SER A 184 46.13 -28.64 -12.67
N ASP A 185 45.10 -27.81 -12.73
CA ASP A 185 44.80 -26.80 -13.77
C ASP A 185 43.96 -27.23 -14.99
N VAL A 186 43.58 -28.51 -15.14
CA VAL A 186 42.68 -28.97 -16.24
C VAL A 186 41.42 -29.61 -15.66
N TYR A 187 40.27 -28.96 -15.84
CA TYR A 187 38.96 -29.51 -15.45
C TYR A 187 38.28 -30.14 -16.68
N SER A 188 38.83 -31.23 -17.20
CA SER A 188 38.18 -31.98 -18.29
C SER A 188 37.03 -32.84 -17.75
N ILE A 189 35.99 -33.04 -18.56
CA ILE A 189 34.84 -33.86 -18.18
C ILE A 189 35.25 -35.33 -18.22
N GLN A 190 35.17 -36.01 -17.07
CA GLN A 190 35.46 -37.45 -16.96
C GLN A 190 34.21 -38.28 -17.25
N GLU A 191 33.08 -37.91 -16.65
CA GLU A 191 31.83 -38.66 -16.72
C GLU A 191 30.63 -37.71 -16.66
N LEU A 192 29.58 -38.03 -17.43
CA LEU A 192 28.32 -37.30 -17.44
C LEU A 192 27.18 -38.26 -17.03
N LYS A 193 26.62 -38.05 -15.83
CA LYS A 193 25.48 -38.83 -15.31
C LYS A 193 24.18 -38.08 -15.52
N SER A 194 23.09 -38.77 -15.83
CA SER A 194 21.77 -38.18 -16.03
C SER A 194 20.68 -38.86 -15.21
N GLU A 195 19.77 -38.09 -14.61
CA GLU A 195 18.61 -38.58 -13.87
C GLU A 195 17.35 -37.79 -14.29
N SER A 196 16.24 -38.49 -14.57
CA SER A 196 14.97 -37.85 -14.91
C SER A 196 14.24 -37.41 -13.64
N LEU A 197 14.03 -36.10 -13.46
CA LEU A 197 13.29 -35.52 -12.34
C LEU A 197 11.79 -35.51 -12.58
N VAL A 198 11.38 -35.04 -13.75
CA VAL A 198 9.99 -34.93 -14.16
C VAL A 198 9.83 -35.64 -15.50
N LYS A 199 8.75 -36.40 -15.64
CA LYS A 199 8.33 -36.98 -16.93
C LYS A 199 7.62 -35.87 -17.73
N ALA A 200 6.32 -35.89 -17.94
CA ALA A 200 5.66 -34.83 -18.69
C ALA A 200 5.37 -33.55 -17.87
N PHE A 201 5.58 -32.37 -18.47
CA PHE A 201 5.17 -31.06 -17.94
C PHE A 201 4.69 -30.13 -19.08
N ILE A 202 3.80 -29.18 -18.77
CA ILE A 202 3.29 -28.19 -19.75
C ILE A 202 3.93 -26.81 -19.63
N TRP A 203 4.52 -26.52 -18.48
CA TRP A 203 5.17 -25.25 -18.18
C TRP A 203 6.23 -25.47 -17.11
N ALA A 204 7.37 -24.80 -17.22
CA ALA A 204 8.42 -24.79 -16.22
C ALA A 204 9.19 -23.46 -16.21
N GLN A 205 9.60 -23.01 -15.03
CA GLN A 205 10.42 -21.82 -14.81
C GLN A 205 11.50 -22.10 -13.76
N TRP A 206 12.71 -21.62 -14.04
CA TRP A 206 13.82 -21.66 -13.10
C TRP A 206 13.98 -20.35 -12.33
N ASP A 207 13.98 -20.43 -11.00
CA ASP A 207 14.38 -19.34 -10.10
C ASP A 207 15.82 -19.57 -9.63
N MET A 208 16.75 -18.83 -10.22
CA MET A 208 18.18 -18.93 -9.93
C MET A 208 18.57 -18.36 -8.55
N ILE A 209 17.79 -17.42 -8.00
CA ILE A 209 18.08 -16.80 -6.71
C ILE A 209 17.86 -17.83 -5.60
N ASN A 210 16.67 -18.44 -5.58
CA ASN A 210 16.27 -19.40 -4.56
C ASN A 210 16.62 -20.86 -4.90
N GLN A 211 17.15 -21.14 -6.10
CA GLN A 211 17.42 -22.49 -6.62
C GLN A 211 16.16 -23.38 -6.63
N VAL A 212 15.07 -22.84 -7.18
CA VAL A 212 13.77 -23.51 -7.24
C VAL A 212 13.35 -23.71 -8.69
N LEU A 213 12.92 -24.92 -9.02
CA LEU A 213 12.26 -25.23 -10.28
C LEU A 213 10.74 -25.29 -10.06
N TYR A 214 10.02 -24.35 -10.63
CA TYR A 214 8.57 -24.39 -10.71
C TYR A 214 8.16 -25.13 -11.98
N HIS A 215 7.19 -26.04 -11.90
CA HIS A 215 6.67 -26.73 -13.08
C HIS A 215 5.19 -27.11 -12.91
N ILE A 216 4.47 -27.19 -14.03
CA ILE A 216 3.08 -27.64 -14.05
C ILE A 216 3.01 -29.02 -14.70
N HIS A 217 2.51 -29.98 -13.93
CA HIS A 217 2.28 -31.36 -14.36
C HIS A 217 0.80 -31.74 -14.19
N HIS A 218 0.37 -32.80 -14.88
CA HIS A 218 -0.97 -33.36 -14.73
C HIS A 218 -0.93 -34.53 -13.75
N LYS A 219 -1.63 -34.38 -12.61
CA LYS A 219 -1.75 -35.46 -11.62
C LYS A 219 -3.06 -36.20 -11.81
N LYS A 220 -3.02 -37.53 -11.80
CA LYS A 220 -4.24 -38.36 -11.73
C LYS A 220 -4.86 -38.17 -10.34
N ILE A 221 -6.17 -37.91 -10.28
CA ILE A 221 -6.90 -37.83 -9.02
C ILE A 221 -6.86 -39.23 -8.39
N PRO A 222 -6.32 -39.42 -7.16
CA PRO A 222 -6.51 -40.67 -6.47
C PRO A 222 -8.01 -40.81 -6.17
N LEU A 223 -8.63 -41.86 -6.70
CA LEU A 223 -10.03 -42.20 -6.42
C LEU A 223 -10.26 -42.20 -4.90
N SER A 224 -11.11 -41.30 -4.43
CA SER A 224 -11.57 -41.28 -3.04
C SER A 224 -12.23 -42.63 -2.73
N LEU A 225 -11.75 -43.32 -1.69
CA LEU A 225 -12.33 -44.58 -1.19
C LEU A 225 -13.68 -44.38 -0.46
N VAL A 226 -14.25 -43.18 -0.49
CA VAL A 226 -15.51 -42.87 0.18
C VAL A 226 -16.50 -42.37 -0.86
N SER A 227 -17.51 -43.22 -1.07
CA SER A 227 -18.79 -43.04 -1.76
C SER A 227 -18.76 -42.72 -3.26
N GLU A 228 -18.81 -43.75 -4.11
CA GLU A 228 -19.69 -43.73 -5.28
C GLU A 228 -20.37 -45.10 -5.42
N ASP A 229 -21.70 -45.06 -5.53
CA ASP A 229 -22.56 -46.17 -5.92
C ASP A 229 -22.16 -46.71 -7.31
N GLU A 230 -22.29 -48.01 -7.50
CA GLU A 230 -21.71 -48.81 -8.59
C GLU A 230 -22.23 -48.53 -10.04
N GLU A 231 -23.00 -47.47 -10.32
CA GLU A 231 -23.73 -47.33 -11.59
C GLU A 231 -23.19 -46.32 -12.63
N GLU A 232 -22.09 -45.60 -12.40
CA GLU A 232 -21.54 -44.61 -13.38
C GLU A 232 -20.18 -44.98 -14.02
N LYS A 233 -19.91 -46.27 -14.32
CA LYS A 233 -18.57 -46.71 -14.77
C LYS A 233 -18.22 -46.56 -16.26
N GLU A 234 -19.11 -46.11 -17.16
CA GLU A 234 -18.83 -46.23 -18.60
C GLU A 234 -18.51 -44.96 -19.40
N ASN A 235 -18.50 -43.73 -18.85
CA ASN A 235 -18.29 -42.52 -19.70
C ASN A 235 -17.51 -41.32 -19.10
N LYS A 236 -16.58 -41.52 -18.15
CA LYS A 236 -15.69 -40.42 -17.70
C LYS A 236 -14.25 -40.68 -18.14
N SER A 237 -13.78 -39.95 -19.16
CA SER A 237 -12.35 -39.79 -19.44
C SER A 237 -11.59 -39.44 -18.15
N GLU A 238 -10.49 -40.13 -17.86
CA GLU A 238 -9.67 -39.92 -16.65
C GLU A 238 -9.39 -38.42 -16.45
N ARG A 239 -10.08 -37.77 -15.49
CA ARG A 239 -9.89 -36.35 -15.22
C ARG A 239 -8.54 -36.16 -14.52
N THR A 240 -7.58 -35.58 -15.24
CA THR A 240 -6.31 -35.12 -14.67
C THR A 240 -6.40 -33.64 -14.35
N ASN A 241 -5.87 -33.23 -13.19
CA ASN A 241 -5.85 -31.81 -12.79
C ASN A 241 -4.44 -31.25 -12.94
N PRO A 242 -4.26 -30.10 -13.60
CA PRO A 242 -2.97 -29.43 -13.64
C PRO A 242 -2.61 -28.94 -12.24
N THR A 243 -1.36 -29.13 -11.84
CA THR A 243 -0.85 -28.77 -10.52
C THR A 243 0.51 -28.12 -10.68
N LEU A 244 0.68 -26.92 -10.11
CA LEU A 244 1.94 -26.20 -10.02
C LEU A 244 2.74 -26.69 -8.82
N SER A 245 3.92 -27.23 -9.10
CA SER A 245 4.81 -27.84 -8.12
C SER A 245 6.14 -27.09 -8.05
N GLY A 246 6.63 -26.83 -6.84
CA GLY A 246 7.94 -26.21 -6.61
C GLY A 246 8.97 -27.22 -6.09
N LEU A 247 10.05 -27.44 -6.84
CA LEU A 247 11.16 -28.31 -6.49
C LEU A 247 12.35 -27.48 -6.00
N GLN A 248 12.67 -27.57 -4.71
CA GLN A 248 13.82 -26.92 -4.10
C GLN A 248 15.05 -27.80 -4.24
N PHE A 249 16.14 -27.22 -4.77
CA PHE A 249 17.44 -27.87 -4.82
C PHE A 249 18.32 -27.49 -3.64
N HIS A 250 19.18 -28.42 -3.24
CA HIS A 250 20.16 -28.29 -2.18
C HIS A 250 21.52 -28.76 -2.69
N ASP A 251 22.61 -28.29 -2.08
CA ASP A 251 23.96 -28.64 -2.51
C ASP A 251 24.26 -30.14 -2.33
N GLU A 252 24.10 -30.64 -1.10
CA GLU A 252 24.49 -32.01 -0.72
C GLU A 252 23.30 -32.95 -0.47
N LEU A 253 22.09 -32.39 -0.39
CA LEU A 253 20.86 -33.14 -0.10
C LEU A 253 20.04 -33.38 -1.37
N PRO A 254 19.18 -34.42 -1.40
CA PRO A 254 18.24 -34.59 -2.50
C PRO A 254 17.30 -33.39 -2.60
N HIS A 255 16.72 -33.21 -3.79
CA HIS A 255 15.70 -32.18 -4.01
C HIS A 255 14.41 -32.50 -3.23
N GLU A 256 13.66 -31.46 -2.85
CA GLU A 256 12.38 -31.61 -2.14
C GLU A 256 11.25 -30.86 -2.85
N THR A 257 10.04 -31.43 -2.84
CA THR A 257 8.83 -30.75 -3.37
C THR A 257 8.18 -29.93 -2.27
N VAL A 258 8.38 -28.62 -2.27
CA VAL A 258 7.97 -27.70 -1.18
C VAL A 258 6.59 -27.08 -1.38
N LEU A 259 6.11 -27.01 -2.62
CA LEU A 259 4.86 -26.37 -3.00
C LEU A 259 4.09 -27.27 -3.97
N ASN A 260 2.77 -27.39 -3.78
CA ASN A 260 1.84 -28.05 -4.70
C ASN A 260 0.49 -27.30 -4.72
N ILE A 261 0.21 -26.59 -5.81
CA ILE A 261 -1.03 -25.81 -5.99
C ILE A 261 -1.85 -26.42 -7.13
N PRO A 262 -3.06 -26.96 -6.86
CA PRO A 262 -3.97 -27.35 -7.94
C PRO A 262 -4.43 -26.11 -8.71
N LEU A 263 -4.30 -26.13 -10.03
CA LEU A 263 -4.70 -25.04 -10.90
C LEU A 263 -6.00 -25.39 -11.64
N ASN A 264 -6.83 -24.38 -11.88
CA ASN A 264 -8.00 -24.49 -12.75
C ASN A 264 -7.65 -23.90 -14.12
N LEU A 265 -6.86 -24.63 -14.91
CA LEU A 265 -6.57 -24.24 -16.30
C LEU A 265 -7.65 -24.82 -17.23
N PRO A 266 -8.07 -24.08 -18.28
CA PRO A 266 -8.94 -24.64 -19.31
C PRO A 266 -8.27 -25.87 -19.94
N GLN A 267 -9.06 -26.89 -20.29
CA GLN A 267 -8.55 -28.10 -20.92
C GLN A 267 -7.89 -27.75 -22.26
N LEU A 268 -6.57 -27.68 -22.24
CA LEU A 268 -5.75 -27.47 -23.42
C LEU A 268 -5.83 -28.75 -24.26
N SER A 269 -6.29 -28.61 -25.51
CA SER A 269 -6.31 -29.71 -26.46
C SER A 269 -4.87 -30.17 -26.70
N THR A 270 -4.60 -31.44 -26.42
CA THR A 270 -3.30 -32.11 -26.63
C THR A 270 -2.92 -32.29 -28.11
N SER A 271 -3.61 -31.59 -29.04
CA SER A 271 -3.37 -31.69 -30.48
C SER A 271 -2.12 -30.91 -30.90
N SER A 272 -1.04 -31.68 -31.09
CA SER A 272 0.03 -31.53 -32.08
C SER A 272 0.50 -30.10 -32.44
N ASN A 273 1.71 -29.79 -31.97
CA ASN A 273 2.61 -28.70 -32.36
C ASN A 273 2.17 -27.29 -31.92
N CYS A 274 2.70 -26.86 -30.77
CA CYS A 274 2.93 -25.44 -30.46
C CYS A 274 3.74 -24.84 -31.62
N GLY A 275 3.07 -24.13 -32.54
CA GLY A 275 3.60 -23.81 -33.86
C GLY A 275 4.75 -22.80 -33.90
N THR A 276 5.03 -22.12 -32.79
CA THR A 276 6.13 -21.16 -32.66
C THR A 276 6.48 -20.95 -31.18
N TYR A 277 7.60 -21.50 -30.73
CA TYR A 277 8.14 -21.18 -29.39
C TYR A 277 8.85 -19.83 -29.41
N GLU A 278 8.60 -19.03 -28.38
CA GLU A 278 9.35 -17.80 -28.12
C GLU A 278 10.72 -18.14 -27.51
N ASP A 279 11.76 -17.46 -27.98
CA ASP A 279 13.15 -17.67 -27.56
C ASP A 279 13.52 -16.77 -26.36
N ASP A 280 12.58 -16.57 -25.44
CA ASP A 280 12.77 -15.77 -24.22
C ASP A 280 13.81 -16.37 -23.29
N VAL A 281 14.81 -15.60 -22.89
CA VAL A 281 15.92 -16.09 -22.05
C VAL A 281 15.84 -15.63 -20.59
N ILE A 282 15.00 -14.62 -20.29
CA ILE A 282 14.80 -14.10 -18.93
C ILE A 282 13.28 -13.85 -18.73
N PRO A 283 12.68 -14.37 -17.65
CA PRO A 283 13.19 -15.47 -16.84
C PRO A 283 13.34 -16.73 -17.72
N LEU A 284 14.21 -17.67 -17.33
CA LEU A 284 14.34 -18.92 -18.05
C LEU A 284 13.06 -19.74 -17.89
N ARG A 285 12.25 -19.82 -18.95
CA ARG A 285 10.96 -20.50 -18.99
C ARG A 285 10.81 -21.41 -20.21
N VAL A 286 10.12 -22.53 -20.02
CA VAL A 286 9.67 -23.43 -21.07
C VAL A 286 8.17 -23.56 -20.94
N HIS A 287 7.42 -23.20 -21.99
CA HIS A 287 5.97 -23.09 -21.89
C HIS A 287 5.27 -23.41 -23.22
N ASP A 288 4.00 -23.75 -23.10
CA ASP A 288 3.07 -23.80 -24.21
C ASP A 288 2.68 -22.38 -24.64
N CYS A 289 2.51 -22.12 -25.94
CA CYS A 289 2.17 -20.79 -26.48
C CYS A 289 0.83 -20.23 -25.96
N SER A 290 0.02 -21.08 -25.33
CA SER A 290 -1.28 -20.74 -24.76
C SER A 290 -1.25 -20.41 -23.27
N LEU A 291 -0.11 -20.63 -22.58
CA LEU A 291 0.03 -20.48 -21.14
C LEU A 291 1.17 -19.54 -20.77
N ASP A 292 0.83 -18.27 -20.55
CA ASP A 292 1.75 -17.26 -20.08
C ASP A 292 1.67 -17.09 -18.56
N LEU A 293 2.48 -17.88 -17.86
CA LEU A 293 2.59 -17.86 -16.41
C LEU A 293 4.02 -17.51 -15.99
N ILE A 294 4.15 -16.66 -14.98
CA ILE A 294 5.42 -16.24 -14.38
C ILE A 294 5.28 -16.31 -12.87
N VAL A 295 6.24 -16.96 -12.20
CA VAL A 295 6.35 -16.95 -10.74
C VAL A 295 7.38 -15.91 -10.33
N VAL A 296 6.98 -14.97 -9.48
CA VAL A 296 7.88 -13.94 -8.94
C VAL A 296 7.96 -14.10 -7.43
N SER A 297 9.18 -14.16 -6.90
CA SER A 297 9.44 -14.33 -5.47
C SER A 297 10.52 -13.40 -4.96
N ASP A 298 10.45 -13.08 -3.67
CA ASP A 298 11.47 -12.32 -2.94
C ASP A 298 11.91 -13.11 -1.70
N SER A 299 13.17 -12.93 -1.32
CA SER A 299 13.79 -13.39 -0.09
C SER A 299 12.93 -13.18 1.17
N LYS A 300 12.07 -12.16 1.23
CA LYS A 300 11.16 -11.89 2.37
C LYS A 300 10.01 -12.89 2.54
N GLY A 301 9.86 -13.88 1.66
CA GLY A 301 8.76 -14.84 1.72
C GLY A 301 7.54 -14.44 0.89
N MET A 302 7.70 -13.48 -0.04
CA MET A 302 6.66 -13.13 -1.01
C MET A 302 6.75 -14.10 -2.18
N VAL A 303 5.64 -14.73 -2.54
CA VAL A 303 5.54 -15.60 -3.71
C VAL A 303 4.25 -15.27 -4.45
N CYS A 304 4.41 -14.80 -5.68
CA CYS A 304 3.33 -14.34 -6.53
C CYS A 304 3.28 -15.18 -7.81
N VAL A 305 2.13 -15.80 -8.10
CA VAL A 305 1.91 -16.50 -9.37
C VAL A 305 1.13 -15.55 -10.30
N CYS A 306 1.80 -15.07 -11.34
CA CYS A 306 1.27 -14.11 -12.29
C CYS A 306 0.89 -14.84 -13.58
N HIS A 307 -0.34 -14.70 -14.03
CA HIS A 307 -0.83 -15.31 -15.26
C HIS A 307 -1.60 -14.26 -16.06
N TYR A 308 -1.31 -14.13 -17.35
CA TYR A 308 -2.09 -13.28 -18.23
C TYR A 308 -2.67 -14.10 -19.39
N TYR A 309 -3.85 -13.73 -19.86
CA TYR A 309 -4.56 -14.46 -20.90
C TYR A 309 -5.48 -13.54 -21.69
N LEU A 310 -5.71 -13.93 -22.95
CA LEU A 310 -6.64 -13.28 -23.86
C LEU A 310 -7.84 -14.19 -24.08
N TYR A 311 -9.05 -13.64 -23.99
CA TYR A 311 -10.26 -14.41 -24.26
C TYR A 311 -11.34 -13.57 -24.93
N ARG A 312 -12.31 -14.23 -25.58
CA ARG A 312 -13.50 -13.58 -26.13
C ARG A 312 -14.71 -13.86 -25.24
N PRO A 313 -15.56 -12.85 -24.97
CA PRO A 313 -16.85 -13.12 -24.34
C PRO A 313 -17.72 -13.93 -25.31
N VAL A 314 -18.28 -15.04 -24.83
CA VAL A 314 -19.04 -16.01 -25.64
C VAL A 314 -20.30 -15.38 -26.24
N LYS A 315 -20.47 -15.46 -27.57
CA LYS A 315 -21.79 -15.48 -28.25
C LYS A 315 -21.79 -16.47 -29.45
N PRO A 316 -22.95 -17.04 -29.82
CA PRO A 316 -23.07 -18.43 -30.29
C PRO A 316 -22.86 -18.64 -31.81
N GLN A 317 -22.76 -19.93 -32.15
CA GLN A 317 -22.72 -20.63 -33.45
C GLN A 317 -21.40 -20.59 -34.26
N GLN A 318 -20.86 -21.81 -34.41
CA GLN A 318 -19.52 -22.21 -34.85
C GLN A 318 -19.18 -22.00 -36.35
N HIS A 319 -19.86 -21.11 -37.08
CA HIS A 319 -19.65 -20.99 -38.54
C HIS A 319 -18.79 -19.81 -39.03
N ILE A 320 -18.20 -19.01 -38.12
CA ILE A 320 -17.33 -17.87 -38.48
C ILE A 320 -15.96 -17.97 -37.77
N LEU A 321 -15.43 -19.20 -37.60
CA LEU A 321 -14.16 -19.42 -36.87
C LEU A 321 -12.92 -19.02 -37.69
N ASN A 322 -13.03 -18.92 -39.03
CA ASN A 322 -11.88 -18.84 -39.93
C ASN A 322 -11.51 -17.44 -40.43
N SER A 323 -12.14 -16.37 -39.94
CA SER A 323 -11.67 -15.01 -40.22
C SER A 323 -11.50 -14.20 -38.94
N LEU A 324 -10.36 -14.37 -38.28
CA LEU A 324 -9.86 -13.38 -37.33
C LEU A 324 -9.55 -12.08 -38.08
N SER A 325 -10.58 -11.29 -38.43
CA SER A 325 -10.37 -9.92 -38.90
C SER A 325 -9.65 -9.11 -37.83
N GLU A 326 -8.69 -8.27 -38.25
CA GLU A 326 -7.87 -7.45 -37.35
C GLU A 326 -8.68 -6.48 -36.48
N SER A 327 -9.93 -6.21 -36.88
CA SER A 327 -10.89 -5.37 -36.16
C SER A 327 -11.59 -6.07 -34.98
N ASN A 328 -11.41 -7.37 -34.80
CA ASN A 328 -12.07 -8.09 -33.71
C ASN A 328 -11.51 -7.68 -32.34
N THR A 329 -12.39 -7.41 -31.38
CA THR A 329 -11.98 -7.09 -30.00
C THR A 329 -11.93 -8.33 -29.13
N VAL A 330 -10.96 -8.38 -28.21
CA VAL A 330 -10.81 -9.40 -27.17
C VAL A 330 -10.81 -8.76 -25.78
N HIS A 331 -10.90 -9.60 -24.75
CA HIS A 331 -10.65 -9.22 -23.37
C HIS A 331 -9.22 -9.60 -23.02
N PHE A 332 -8.47 -8.63 -22.53
CA PHE A 332 -7.18 -8.88 -21.90
C PHE A 332 -7.42 -9.00 -20.40
N ALA A 333 -6.87 -10.05 -19.79
CA ALA A 333 -6.95 -10.24 -18.36
C ALA A 333 -5.63 -10.74 -17.80
N TYR A 334 -5.38 -10.40 -16.54
CA TYR A 334 -4.31 -11.01 -15.78
C TYR A 334 -4.78 -11.28 -14.35
N SER A 335 -4.15 -12.27 -13.73
CA SER A 335 -4.38 -12.69 -12.36
C SER A 335 -3.04 -12.77 -11.62
N VAL A 336 -2.98 -12.18 -10.43
CA VAL A 336 -1.83 -12.28 -9.53
C VAL A 336 -2.28 -12.98 -8.25
N THR A 337 -1.83 -14.21 -8.07
CA THR A 337 -2.08 -15.01 -6.86
C THR A 337 -0.99 -14.69 -5.83
N LEU A 338 -1.36 -14.01 -4.76
CA LEU A 338 -0.50 -13.66 -3.64
C LEU A 338 -0.56 -14.77 -2.59
N LEU A 339 0.40 -15.71 -2.63
CA LEU A 339 0.38 -16.85 -1.72
C LEU A 339 0.50 -16.42 -0.26
N HIS A 340 1.36 -15.44 0.05
CA HIS A 340 1.57 -14.95 1.41
C HIS A 340 0.34 -14.23 2.01
N HIS A 341 -0.57 -13.73 1.17
CA HIS A 341 -1.85 -13.15 1.60
C HIS A 341 -3.05 -14.07 1.42
N SER A 342 -2.86 -15.24 0.82
CA SER A 342 -3.95 -16.15 0.47
C SER A 342 -5.05 -15.46 -0.31
N CYS A 343 -4.70 -14.70 -1.33
CA CYS A 343 -5.67 -14.05 -2.19
C CYS A 343 -5.23 -14.03 -3.65
N VAL A 344 -6.19 -13.84 -4.55
CA VAL A 344 -5.98 -13.63 -5.98
C VAL A 344 -6.54 -12.27 -6.36
N ILE A 345 -5.73 -11.49 -7.06
CA ILE A 345 -6.13 -10.24 -7.67
C ILE A 345 -6.35 -10.48 -9.16
N HIS A 346 -7.57 -10.28 -9.62
CA HIS A 346 -7.96 -10.41 -11.02
C HIS A 346 -8.23 -9.05 -11.64
N CYS A 347 -7.63 -8.78 -12.79
CA CYS A 347 -7.85 -7.56 -13.57
C CYS A 347 -8.32 -7.93 -14.97
N VAL A 348 -9.40 -7.30 -15.43
CA VAL A 348 -9.98 -7.53 -16.76
C VAL A 348 -10.17 -6.22 -17.50
N ILE A 349 -9.81 -6.23 -18.78
CA ILE A 349 -9.81 -5.08 -19.67
C ILE A 349 -10.53 -5.48 -20.96
N PRO A 350 -11.81 -5.13 -21.10
CA PRO A 350 -12.56 -5.45 -22.29
C PRO A 350 -12.22 -4.53 -23.48
N GLY A 351 -12.41 -5.05 -24.70
CA GLY A 351 -12.47 -4.22 -25.90
C GLY A 351 -11.13 -3.97 -26.62
N ILE A 352 -10.07 -4.70 -26.30
CA ILE A 352 -8.76 -4.50 -26.95
C ILE A 352 -8.78 -5.12 -28.36
N PRO A 353 -8.40 -4.39 -29.43
CA PRO A 353 -8.29 -4.95 -30.78
C PRO A 353 -7.27 -6.09 -30.85
N TRP A 354 -7.57 -7.17 -31.59
CA TRP A 354 -6.70 -8.35 -31.71
C TRP A 354 -5.31 -8.03 -32.28
N SER A 355 -5.22 -7.08 -33.23
CA SER A 355 -3.95 -6.62 -33.80
C SER A 355 -2.98 -6.09 -32.75
N HIS A 356 -3.51 -5.42 -31.72
CA HIS A 356 -2.74 -4.93 -30.59
C HIS A 356 -2.57 -6.03 -29.53
N ALA A 357 -3.65 -6.72 -29.16
CA ALA A 357 -3.65 -7.69 -28.06
C ALA A 357 -2.61 -8.80 -28.23
N LYS A 358 -2.40 -9.31 -29.46
CA LYS A 358 -1.41 -10.37 -29.75
C LYS A 358 0.05 -9.97 -29.46
N LEU A 359 0.35 -8.67 -29.47
CA LEU A 359 1.69 -8.11 -29.25
C LEU A 359 1.93 -7.72 -27.79
N ILE A 360 0.89 -7.69 -26.95
CA ILE A 360 1.02 -7.30 -25.55
C ILE A 360 1.83 -8.37 -24.82
N ARG A 361 2.90 -7.94 -24.16
CA ARG A 361 3.68 -8.76 -23.21
C ARG A 361 3.78 -8.00 -21.88
N PRO A 362 2.96 -8.36 -20.87
CA PRO A 362 2.96 -7.67 -19.58
C PRO A 362 4.25 -7.96 -18.80
N THR A 363 4.79 -6.94 -18.14
CA THR A 363 5.91 -7.08 -17.21
C THR A 363 5.39 -7.16 -15.78
N PHE A 364 5.79 -8.17 -15.03
CA PHE A 364 5.55 -8.30 -13.60
C PHE A 364 6.87 -8.14 -12.85
N ALA A 365 6.98 -7.13 -11.98
CA ALA A 365 8.20 -6.89 -11.21
C ALA A 365 7.89 -6.39 -9.79
N ILE A 366 8.59 -6.93 -8.79
CA ILE A 366 8.49 -6.46 -7.40
C ILE A 366 9.21 -5.12 -7.29
N TYR A 367 8.54 -4.12 -6.71
CA TYR A 367 9.01 -2.75 -6.53
C TYR A 367 8.98 -2.36 -5.05
N GLU A 368 10.10 -1.84 -4.56
CA GLU A 368 10.28 -1.34 -3.18
C GLU A 368 9.85 -2.33 -2.07
N HIS A 369 9.83 -3.64 -2.36
CA HIS A 369 9.38 -4.72 -1.47
C HIS A 369 7.93 -4.61 -0.94
N HIS A 370 7.13 -3.68 -1.47
CA HIS A 370 5.75 -3.46 -1.05
C HIS A 370 4.78 -3.52 -2.22
N HIS A 371 5.24 -3.20 -3.43
CA HIS A 371 4.38 -3.16 -4.61
C HIS A 371 4.86 -4.15 -5.67
N MET A 372 3.97 -4.54 -6.57
CA MET A 372 4.28 -5.17 -7.83
C MET A 372 3.86 -4.23 -8.95
N ILE A 373 4.78 -3.92 -9.85
CA ILE A 373 4.49 -3.22 -11.09
C ILE A 373 3.98 -4.26 -12.08
N VAL A 374 2.74 -4.09 -12.52
CA VAL A 374 2.19 -4.72 -13.72
C VAL A 374 2.17 -3.67 -14.82
N LEU A 375 3.17 -3.73 -15.70
CA LEU A 375 3.27 -2.83 -16.83
C LEU A 375 2.68 -3.50 -18.05
N VAL A 376 1.69 -2.85 -18.67
CA VAL A 376 1.17 -3.24 -19.98
C VAL A 376 1.62 -2.18 -20.99
N PRO A 377 2.65 -2.48 -21.81
CA PRO A 377 3.27 -1.49 -22.68
C PRO A 377 2.25 -0.73 -23.52
N GLY A 378 2.37 0.61 -23.53
CA GLY A 378 1.50 1.51 -24.31
C GLY A 378 0.07 1.69 -23.79
N LEU A 379 -0.38 0.95 -22.77
CA LEU A 379 -1.76 1.01 -22.28
C LEU A 379 -1.86 1.62 -20.88
N PHE A 380 -1.31 0.97 -19.86
CA PHE A 380 -1.42 1.40 -18.47
C PHE A 380 -0.31 0.80 -17.61
N THR A 381 -0.17 1.31 -16.39
CA THR A 381 0.72 0.76 -15.37
C THR A 381 -0.06 0.57 -14.08
N HIS A 382 -0.02 -0.62 -13.51
CA HIS A 382 -0.69 -0.91 -12.25
C HIS A 382 0.34 -1.20 -11.17
N LEU A 383 0.33 -0.42 -10.09
CA LEU A 383 1.03 -0.76 -8.86
C LEU A 383 0.09 -1.57 -7.96
N LEU A 384 0.35 -2.86 -7.83
CA LEU A 384 -0.38 -3.72 -6.92
C LEU A 384 0.33 -3.71 -5.55
N GLU A 385 -0.33 -3.29 -4.48
CA GLU A 385 0.15 -3.55 -3.12
C GLU A 385 0.25 -5.06 -2.88
N ILE A 386 1.45 -5.55 -2.59
CA ILE A 386 1.75 -6.95 -2.29
C ILE A 386 2.55 -7.09 -0.98
N GLY A 387 2.80 -6.01 -0.25
CA GLY A 387 3.67 -6.00 0.92
C GLY A 387 3.16 -6.91 2.04
N THR A 388 4.05 -7.41 2.89
CA THR A 388 3.68 -8.32 4.00
C THR A 388 3.14 -7.62 5.24
N ASN A 389 3.10 -6.27 5.24
CA ASN A 389 2.81 -5.48 6.45
C ASN A 389 1.30 -5.35 6.71
N HIS A 390 0.52 -5.31 5.64
CA HIS A 390 -0.94 -5.23 5.67
C HIS A 390 -1.54 -5.87 4.42
N GLU A 391 -2.86 -5.97 4.41
CA GLU A 391 -3.65 -6.60 3.37
C GLU A 391 -3.53 -5.80 2.06
N PRO A 392 -3.51 -6.50 0.91
CA PRO A 392 -3.39 -5.88 -0.41
C PRO A 392 -4.74 -5.27 -0.80
N CYS A 393 -4.88 -3.95 -0.65
CA CYS A 393 -6.12 -3.23 -0.94
C CYS A 393 -5.89 -1.86 -1.61
N CYS A 394 -4.75 -1.23 -1.34
CA CYS A 394 -4.42 0.12 -1.82
C CYS A 394 -3.71 0.08 -3.18
N HIS A 395 -4.38 -0.47 -4.21
CA HIS A 395 -3.83 -0.56 -5.55
C HIS A 395 -3.88 0.78 -6.29
N ILE A 396 -2.86 1.06 -7.10
CA ILE A 396 -2.77 2.30 -7.88
C ILE A 396 -2.72 1.97 -9.36
N LEU A 397 -3.80 2.29 -10.05
CA LEU A 397 -3.87 2.19 -11.49
C LEU A 397 -3.52 3.54 -12.12
N CYS A 398 -2.50 3.55 -12.97
CA CYS A 398 -2.00 4.73 -13.65
C CYS A 398 -2.10 4.55 -15.17
N GLY A 399 -2.11 5.68 -15.90
CA GLY A 399 -1.84 5.68 -17.33
C GLY A 399 -0.44 5.16 -17.68
N PRO A 400 -0.07 5.16 -18.98
CA PRO A 400 1.25 4.68 -19.41
C PRO A 400 2.36 5.55 -18.80
N LEU A 401 3.43 4.91 -18.34
CA LEU A 401 4.59 5.61 -17.76
C LEU A 401 5.31 6.46 -18.80
N THR A 402 5.53 7.74 -18.47
CA THR A 402 6.25 8.69 -19.33
C THR A 402 7.75 8.43 -19.39
N SER A 403 8.31 7.71 -18.42
CA SER A 403 9.71 7.29 -18.38
C SER A 403 10.03 6.19 -19.39
N ILE A 404 9.01 5.49 -19.89
CA ILE A 404 9.19 4.34 -20.79
C ILE A 404 8.97 4.79 -22.23
N PRO A 405 9.89 4.46 -23.15
CA PRO A 405 9.70 4.75 -24.58
C PRO A 405 8.44 4.07 -25.13
N SER A 406 7.66 4.79 -25.94
CA SER A 406 6.45 4.25 -26.57
C SER A 406 6.73 3.07 -27.53
N ARG A 407 7.99 2.88 -27.93
CA ARG A 407 8.44 1.78 -28.80
C ARG A 407 8.76 0.49 -28.03
N SER A 408 8.92 0.55 -26.71
CA SER A 408 9.25 -0.63 -25.91
C SER A 408 8.10 -1.62 -25.97
N SER A 409 8.41 -2.88 -26.27
CA SER A 409 7.39 -3.89 -26.58
C SER A 409 7.35 -4.99 -25.53
N TYR A 410 8.50 -5.41 -25.02
CA TYR A 410 8.58 -6.45 -24.01
C TYR A 410 9.75 -6.21 -23.07
N LEU A 411 9.43 -5.57 -21.94
CA LEU A 411 10.40 -5.28 -20.89
C LEU A 411 10.49 -6.44 -19.91
N VAL A 412 11.71 -6.88 -19.63
CA VAL A 412 11.98 -7.94 -18.65
C VAL A 412 12.91 -7.42 -17.55
N PRO A 413 12.57 -7.65 -16.27
CA PRO A 413 13.43 -7.25 -15.16
C PRO A 413 14.71 -8.10 -15.12
N LEU A 414 15.85 -7.43 -15.04
CA LEU A 414 17.12 -8.08 -14.79
C LEU A 414 17.34 -8.25 -13.28
N LEU A 415 18.06 -9.29 -12.89
CA LEU A 415 18.50 -9.45 -11.49
C LEU A 415 19.20 -8.21 -10.95
N GLU A 416 18.88 -7.86 -9.71
CA GLU A 416 19.51 -6.77 -8.98
C GLU A 416 20.96 -7.12 -8.61
N LEU A 417 21.86 -6.15 -8.73
CA LEU A 417 23.26 -6.33 -8.43
C LEU A 417 23.48 -5.99 -6.95
N GLU A 418 23.65 -6.99 -6.09
CA GLU A 418 24.11 -6.74 -4.73
C GLU A 418 25.55 -6.23 -4.79
N THR A 419 25.76 -4.91 -4.72
CA THR A 419 27.10 -4.35 -4.52
C THR A 419 27.55 -4.73 -3.11
N ASN A 420 28.23 -5.88 -3.00
CA ASN A 420 29.01 -6.21 -1.81
C ASN A 420 30.07 -5.13 -1.63
N ALA A 421 29.77 -4.13 -0.80
CA ALA A 421 30.77 -3.22 -0.27
C ALA A 421 31.83 -4.11 0.42
N LYS A 422 32.97 -4.28 -0.25
CA LYS A 422 34.08 -5.12 0.19
C LYS A 422 34.50 -4.69 1.60
N GLY A 423 34.40 -5.62 2.57
CA GLY A 423 35.25 -5.59 3.76
C GLY A 423 34.56 -5.69 5.13
N SER A 424 33.82 -6.76 5.41
CA SER A 424 33.78 -7.36 6.76
C SER A 424 33.09 -8.72 6.70
N LYS A 425 33.85 -9.80 6.86
CA LYS A 425 33.28 -11.11 7.23
C LYS A 425 32.71 -10.97 8.65
N LYS A 426 31.45 -10.58 8.78
CA LYS A 426 30.66 -10.85 10.00
C LYS A 426 29.80 -12.08 9.73
N LYS A 427 30.00 -13.09 10.58
CA LYS A 427 29.20 -14.31 10.65
C LYS A 427 27.71 -13.94 10.71
N TYR A 428 26.92 -14.73 9.99
CA TYR A 428 25.48 -14.76 10.01
C TYR A 428 24.93 -14.78 11.45
N ASP A 429 24.23 -13.70 11.81
CA ASP A 429 23.15 -13.72 12.79
C ASP A 429 21.96 -13.01 12.13
N THR A 430 21.10 -13.79 11.47
CA THR A 430 19.81 -13.36 10.92
C THR A 430 18.77 -13.27 12.03
N ALA A 431 18.85 -12.21 12.82
CA ALA A 431 17.75 -11.64 13.58
C ALA A 431 18.16 -10.22 14.00
N SER A 432 17.26 -9.24 13.86
CA SER A 432 17.39 -7.85 14.35
C SER A 432 18.14 -6.83 13.49
N LEU A 433 17.69 -6.61 12.25
CA LEU A 433 17.84 -5.29 11.62
C LEU A 433 16.51 -4.81 11.02
N GLU A 434 15.48 -4.76 11.87
CA GLU A 434 14.31 -3.91 11.64
C GLU A 434 14.47 -2.69 12.56
N GLY A 435 14.56 -1.50 11.97
CA GLY A 435 14.56 -0.24 12.71
C GLY A 435 15.92 0.41 12.86
N SER A 436 16.43 1.01 11.79
CA SER A 436 17.03 2.35 11.83
C SER A 436 17.47 2.74 10.43
N ASN A 437 16.93 3.87 9.96
CA ASN A 437 17.31 4.55 8.72
C ASN A 437 17.29 3.67 7.47
N ALA A 438 16.10 3.49 6.90
CA ALA A 438 15.96 3.36 5.45
C ALA A 438 16.48 4.66 4.80
N SER A 439 17.80 4.81 4.73
CA SER A 439 18.41 5.66 3.72
C SER A 439 17.82 5.22 2.38
N GLN A 440 17.22 6.18 1.66
CA GLN A 440 16.64 6.04 0.32
C GLN A 440 17.47 5.10 -0.56
N TYR A 441 17.17 3.81 -0.53
CA TYR A 441 17.53 2.89 -1.58
C TYR A 441 16.47 3.09 -2.64
N ASN A 442 16.72 4.01 -3.58
CA ASN A 442 15.99 4.03 -4.85
C ASN A 442 16.34 2.72 -5.57
N MET A 443 15.61 1.65 -5.27
CA MET A 443 15.74 0.37 -5.96
C MET A 443 15.05 0.51 -7.32
N ASN A 444 15.79 1.13 -8.22
CA ASN A 444 15.38 1.29 -9.59
C ASN A 444 15.53 -0.05 -10.30
N ILE A 445 14.42 -0.62 -10.76
CA ILE A 445 14.43 -1.92 -11.44
C ILE A 445 14.99 -1.68 -12.85
N LEU A 446 16.14 -2.28 -13.16
CA LEU A 446 16.69 -2.27 -14.50
C LEU A 446 15.98 -3.32 -15.34
N THR A 447 15.33 -2.89 -16.42
CA THR A 447 14.74 -3.78 -17.42
C THR A 447 15.50 -3.71 -18.74
N ILE A 448 15.34 -4.75 -19.54
CA ILE A 448 15.78 -4.79 -20.93
C ILE A 448 14.57 -5.03 -21.83
N ASP A 449 14.48 -4.29 -22.94
CA ASP A 449 13.53 -4.58 -24.02
C ASP A 449 14.12 -5.69 -24.88
N LEU A 450 13.60 -6.91 -24.78
CA LEU A 450 14.23 -8.08 -25.44
C LEU A 450 14.40 -7.92 -26.96
N PRO A 451 13.45 -7.33 -27.72
CA PRO A 451 13.61 -7.18 -29.16
C PRO A 451 14.64 -6.13 -29.59
N THR A 452 14.84 -5.07 -28.80
CA THR A 452 15.73 -3.95 -29.18
C THR A 452 17.06 -3.94 -28.40
N LEU A 453 17.13 -4.69 -27.31
CA LEU A 453 18.21 -4.66 -26.31
C LEU A 453 18.41 -3.28 -25.67
N ASP A 454 17.38 -2.42 -25.68
CA ASP A 454 17.38 -1.15 -24.97
C ASP A 454 17.27 -1.40 -23.45
N LEU A 455 18.18 -0.81 -22.67
CA LEU A 455 18.11 -0.81 -21.21
C LEU A 455 17.20 0.33 -20.75
N VAL A 456 16.15 -0.03 -20.02
CA VAL A 456 15.14 0.89 -19.51
C VAL A 456 15.11 0.80 -17.99
N GLN A 457 15.07 1.94 -17.32
CA GLN A 457 14.98 1.98 -15.87
C GLN A 457 13.52 2.15 -15.46
N LEU A 458 12.92 1.11 -14.88
CA LEU A 458 11.57 1.21 -14.33
C LEU A 458 11.63 1.94 -12.99
N THR A 459 11.20 3.19 -13.02
CA THR A 459 11.09 4.06 -11.85
C THR A 459 9.74 4.77 -11.87
N ILE A 460 9.13 4.85 -10.70
CA ILE A 460 7.87 5.57 -10.51
C ILE A 460 8.22 6.85 -9.76
N SER A 461 8.26 7.95 -10.51
CA SER A 461 8.59 9.25 -9.92
C SER A 461 7.42 9.77 -9.09
N SER A 462 7.73 10.45 -7.99
CA SER A 462 6.72 11.13 -7.16
C SER A 462 5.87 12.10 -7.99
N ASN A 463 6.51 12.86 -8.90
CA ASN A 463 5.83 13.81 -9.78
C ASN A 463 4.82 13.15 -10.73
N PHE A 464 5.11 11.93 -11.19
CA PHE A 464 4.17 11.18 -12.02
C PHE A 464 2.90 10.84 -11.22
N LEU A 465 3.04 10.36 -9.98
CA LEU A 465 1.88 10.04 -9.14
C LEU A 465 1.09 11.30 -8.74
N THR A 466 1.75 12.44 -8.50
CA THR A 466 1.03 13.70 -8.23
C THR A 466 0.26 14.20 -9.46
N GLU A 467 0.81 14.01 -10.67
CA GLU A 467 0.12 14.32 -11.92
C GLU A 467 -1.08 13.38 -12.16
N VAL A 468 -0.91 12.08 -11.92
CA VAL A 468 -2.01 11.09 -11.97
C VAL A 468 -3.11 11.48 -10.98
N PHE A 469 -2.75 11.84 -9.74
CA PHE A 469 -3.70 12.29 -8.73
C PHE A 469 -4.54 13.49 -9.17
N ARG A 470 -3.92 14.44 -9.89
CA ARG A 470 -4.58 15.64 -10.41
C ARG A 470 -5.52 15.34 -11.59
N LYS A 471 -5.13 14.41 -12.47
CA LYS A 471 -5.90 14.04 -13.68
C LYS A 471 -7.05 13.08 -13.37
N GLU A 472 -6.77 12.02 -12.60
CA GLU A 472 -7.72 10.96 -12.30
C GLU A 472 -8.74 11.39 -11.24
N ASN A 473 -10.00 10.98 -11.40
CA ASN A 473 -11.08 11.29 -10.45
C ASN A 473 -11.59 10.08 -9.67
N SER A 474 -11.07 8.87 -9.93
CA SER A 474 -11.40 7.68 -9.12
C SER A 474 -10.96 7.90 -7.67
N ILE A 475 -11.84 7.50 -6.75
CA ILE A 475 -11.61 7.62 -5.32
C ILE A 475 -10.55 6.61 -4.90
N GLU A 476 -10.63 5.39 -5.42
CA GLU A 476 -9.75 4.25 -5.14
C GLU A 476 -8.31 4.58 -5.51
N VAL A 477 -8.07 5.10 -6.73
CA VAL A 477 -6.72 5.49 -7.18
C VAL A 477 -6.15 6.61 -6.32
N ARG A 478 -6.95 7.64 -6.01
CA ARG A 478 -6.50 8.76 -5.18
C ARG A 478 -6.21 8.33 -3.73
N LEU A 479 -7.02 7.45 -3.16
CA LEU A 479 -6.76 6.86 -1.84
C LEU A 479 -5.49 6.00 -1.85
N GLY A 480 -5.30 5.17 -2.88
CA GLY A 480 -4.07 4.39 -3.05
C GLY A 480 -2.82 5.26 -3.14
N ILE A 481 -2.86 6.38 -3.88
CA ILE A 481 -1.74 7.33 -3.95
C ILE A 481 -1.46 8.00 -2.61
N LEU A 482 -2.51 8.44 -1.88
CA LEU A 482 -2.34 8.99 -0.53
C LEU A 482 -1.71 7.95 0.41
N HIS A 483 -2.20 6.72 0.36
CA HIS A 483 -1.69 5.60 1.15
C HIS A 483 -0.20 5.33 0.85
N TYR A 484 0.18 5.29 -0.43
CA TYR A 484 1.56 5.11 -0.85
C TYR A 484 2.51 6.13 -0.23
N PHE A 485 2.15 7.43 -0.31
CA PHE A 485 2.97 8.49 0.23
C PHE A 485 2.97 8.55 1.77
N LEU A 486 1.90 8.12 2.43
CA LEU A 486 1.79 8.07 3.89
C LEU A 486 2.53 6.86 4.50
N CYS A 487 2.18 5.66 4.07
CA CYS A 487 2.56 4.41 4.72
C CYS A 487 3.87 3.82 4.20
N HIS A 488 4.23 4.04 2.92
CA HIS A 488 5.41 3.42 2.31
C HIS A 488 6.56 4.41 2.09
N ARG A 489 6.30 5.59 1.54
CA ARG A 489 7.33 6.63 1.32
C ARG A 489 7.53 7.55 2.53
N ASN A 490 6.47 7.77 3.33
CA ASN A 490 6.43 8.72 4.45
C ASN A 490 6.91 10.14 4.04
N ASP A 491 6.40 10.65 2.91
CA ASP A 491 6.74 11.97 2.36
C ASP A 491 5.59 12.97 2.60
N LEU A 492 5.70 13.74 3.70
CA LEU A 492 4.67 14.68 4.11
C LEU A 492 4.58 15.93 3.23
N ASP A 493 5.66 16.29 2.53
CA ASP A 493 5.68 17.48 1.66
C ASP A 493 4.80 17.24 0.43
N ILE A 494 4.87 16.04 -0.16
CA ILE A 494 3.97 15.62 -1.24
C ILE A 494 2.52 15.54 -0.73
N ILE A 495 2.29 14.97 0.46
CA ILE A 495 0.93 14.92 1.04
C ILE A 495 0.33 16.31 1.16
N LEU A 496 1.11 17.32 1.56
CA LEU A 496 0.65 18.71 1.59
C LEU A 496 0.25 19.21 0.19
N GLU A 497 1.05 18.92 -0.85
CA GLU A 497 0.70 19.26 -2.24
C GLU A 497 -0.60 18.58 -2.69
N LEU A 498 -0.78 17.30 -2.35
CA LEU A 498 -2.00 16.55 -2.65
C LEU A 498 -3.20 17.15 -1.92
N VAL A 499 -3.08 17.47 -0.63
CA VAL A 499 -4.14 18.13 0.15
C VAL A 499 -4.53 19.48 -0.47
N CYS A 500 -3.56 20.29 -0.92
CA CYS A 500 -3.83 21.53 -1.64
C CYS A 500 -4.60 21.28 -2.93
N THR A 501 -4.24 20.25 -3.70
CA THR A 501 -4.94 19.88 -4.95
C THR A 501 -6.39 19.47 -4.67
N ILE A 502 -6.65 18.72 -3.60
CA ILE A 502 -8.03 18.34 -3.26
C ILE A 502 -8.83 19.54 -2.72
N ALA A 503 -8.17 20.45 -1.99
CA ALA A 503 -8.78 21.65 -1.44
C ALA A 503 -9.29 22.64 -2.51
N GLU A 504 -8.85 22.53 -3.77
CA GLU A 504 -9.41 23.29 -4.90
C GLU A 504 -10.90 23.00 -5.13
N LYS A 505 -11.38 21.80 -4.74
CA LYS A 505 -12.79 21.38 -4.88
C LYS A 505 -13.41 21.05 -3.51
N PRO A 506 -13.53 22.03 -2.59
CA PRO A 506 -13.87 21.79 -1.18
C PRO A 506 -15.33 21.33 -0.97
N ARG A 507 -16.17 21.47 -2.00
CA ARG A 507 -17.58 21.02 -1.98
C ARG A 507 -17.75 19.53 -2.27
N SER A 508 -16.71 18.84 -2.75
CA SER A 508 -16.77 17.39 -3.00
C SER A 508 -17.10 16.63 -1.70
N LEU A 509 -17.99 15.64 -1.79
CA LEU A 509 -18.33 14.76 -0.66
C LEU A 509 -17.19 13.81 -0.32
N GLU A 510 -16.39 13.43 -1.33
CA GLU A 510 -15.24 12.53 -1.20
C GLU A 510 -14.10 13.13 -0.38
N PHE A 511 -14.11 14.45 -0.18
CA PHE A 511 -13.08 15.14 0.59
C PHE A 511 -12.93 14.59 2.01
N VAL A 512 -14.04 14.16 2.61
CA VAL A 512 -14.05 13.55 3.94
C VAL A 512 -13.31 12.20 3.92
N ARG A 513 -13.43 11.40 2.86
CA ARG A 513 -12.74 10.11 2.74
C ARG A 513 -11.22 10.28 2.63
N TYR A 514 -10.76 11.24 1.83
CA TYR A 514 -9.32 11.55 1.73
C TYR A 514 -8.73 12.01 3.06
N MET A 515 -9.46 12.84 3.82
CA MET A 515 -9.04 13.22 5.17
C MET A 515 -8.97 12.04 6.12
N GLN A 516 -9.96 11.13 6.09
CA GLN A 516 -9.94 9.92 6.91
C GLN A 516 -8.73 9.03 6.57
N GLU A 517 -8.35 8.91 5.30
CA GLU A 517 -7.16 8.16 4.89
C GLU A 517 -5.88 8.79 5.46
N ILE A 518 -5.75 10.12 5.37
CA ILE A 518 -4.60 10.83 5.94
C ILE A 518 -4.52 10.64 7.46
N LEU A 519 -5.66 10.68 8.16
CA LEU A 519 -5.73 10.48 9.60
C LEU A 519 -5.36 9.04 10.00
N ILE A 520 -5.95 8.04 9.33
CA ILE A 520 -5.73 6.62 9.64
C ILE A 520 -4.33 6.17 9.22
N GLY A 521 -3.98 6.34 7.94
CA GLY A 521 -2.68 5.94 7.39
C GLY A 521 -1.53 6.70 8.04
N GLY A 522 -1.69 8.01 8.27
CA GLY A 522 -0.69 8.80 9.00
C GLY A 522 -0.51 8.32 10.44
N SER A 523 -1.59 7.99 11.16
CA SER A 523 -1.48 7.47 12.54
C SER A 523 -0.77 6.13 12.57
N TYR A 524 -1.04 5.27 11.60
CA TYR A 524 -0.36 3.99 11.44
C TYR A 524 1.14 4.18 11.17
N ALA A 525 1.50 5.01 10.19
CA ALA A 525 2.88 5.29 9.80
C ALA A 525 3.70 5.86 10.97
N LEU A 526 3.14 6.79 11.74
CA LEU A 526 3.78 7.35 12.94
C LEU A 526 4.04 6.30 14.01
N VAL A 527 3.11 5.36 14.22
CA VAL A 527 3.29 4.27 15.18
C VAL A 527 4.36 3.30 14.70
N GLN A 528 4.34 2.93 13.41
CA GLN A 528 5.30 2.01 12.81
C GLN A 528 6.75 2.52 12.93
N LYS A 529 6.98 3.82 12.68
CA LYS A 529 8.33 4.42 12.70
C LYS A 529 9.04 4.29 14.06
N ASN A 530 8.29 4.30 15.16
CA ASN A 530 8.82 4.37 16.53
C ASN A 530 8.55 3.08 17.34
N LEU A 531 8.23 1.97 16.67
CA LEU A 531 7.82 0.74 17.33
C LEU A 531 9.03 -0.09 17.82
N LEU A 532 8.88 -0.71 19.00
CA LEU A 532 9.84 -1.71 19.48
C LEU A 532 9.59 -3.05 18.74
N ALA A 533 10.65 -3.81 18.45
CA ALA A 533 10.56 -5.07 17.71
C ALA A 533 9.53 -6.06 18.32
N ASP A 534 9.42 -6.11 19.64
CA ASP A 534 8.51 -7.01 20.36
C ASP A 534 7.02 -6.63 20.23
N ALA A 535 6.71 -5.42 19.77
CA ALA A 535 5.34 -4.91 19.61
C ALA A 535 4.84 -4.95 18.15
N ILE A 536 5.69 -5.33 17.19
CA ILE A 536 5.34 -5.47 15.77
C ILE A 536 4.11 -6.36 15.53
N PRO A 537 3.90 -7.49 16.25
CA PRO A 537 2.71 -8.32 16.05
C PRO A 537 1.38 -7.57 16.27
N LEU A 538 1.36 -6.54 17.13
CA LEU A 538 0.16 -5.74 17.39
C LEU A 538 -0.17 -4.77 16.27
N LEU A 539 0.79 -4.44 15.40
CA LEU A 539 0.61 -3.53 14.29
C LEU A 539 -0.40 -4.06 13.27
N ALA A 540 -0.49 -5.39 13.11
CA ALA A 540 -1.47 -6.05 12.26
C ALA A 540 -2.93 -5.84 12.74
N LEU A 541 -3.14 -5.45 14.00
CA LEU A 541 -4.48 -5.21 14.56
C LEU A 541 -4.93 -3.74 14.44
N LEU A 542 -4.01 -2.82 14.15
CA LEU A 542 -4.31 -1.41 13.99
C LEU A 542 -4.94 -1.11 12.61
N PRO A 543 -5.79 -0.07 12.51
CA PRO A 543 -6.26 0.42 11.23
C PRO A 543 -5.09 1.03 10.44
N VAL A 544 -5.03 0.75 9.15
CA VAL A 544 -3.96 1.19 8.24
C VAL A 544 -4.50 1.99 7.05
N THR A 545 -5.71 1.68 6.61
CA THR A 545 -6.41 2.39 5.52
C THR A 545 -7.91 2.43 5.79
N THR A 546 -8.59 3.33 5.07
CA THR A 546 -10.05 3.41 4.96
C THR A 546 -10.62 2.51 3.87
N MET A 547 -9.78 2.00 2.96
CA MET A 547 -10.19 1.11 1.88
C MET A 547 -10.66 -0.24 2.44
N GLU A 548 -11.75 -0.75 1.89
CA GLU A 548 -12.30 -2.04 2.31
C GLU A 548 -11.60 -3.19 1.57
N GLU A 549 -11.41 -4.30 2.28
CA GLU A 549 -10.80 -5.51 1.73
C GLU A 549 -11.80 -6.23 0.81
N TYR A 550 -11.28 -6.89 -0.23
CA TYR A 550 -12.03 -7.77 -1.13
C TYR A 550 -13.18 -7.11 -1.92
N ILE A 551 -13.08 -5.82 -2.22
CA ILE A 551 -14.05 -5.13 -3.10
C ILE A 551 -13.59 -5.21 -4.55
N SER A 552 -14.55 -5.48 -5.45
CA SER A 552 -14.36 -5.24 -6.87
C SER A 552 -14.76 -3.82 -7.24
N PHE A 553 -13.93 -3.17 -8.05
CA PHE A 553 -14.20 -1.83 -8.55
C PHE A 553 -13.82 -1.69 -10.02
N GLU A 554 -14.49 -0.76 -10.71
CA GLU A 554 -14.25 -0.43 -12.10
C GLU A 554 -13.65 0.97 -12.20
N ILE A 555 -12.47 1.09 -12.79
CA ILE A 555 -11.81 2.36 -13.04
C ILE A 555 -11.75 2.59 -14.54
N LYS A 556 -11.99 3.82 -14.97
CA LYS A 556 -11.73 4.25 -16.34
C LYS A 556 -10.40 4.98 -16.38
N VAL A 557 -9.44 4.42 -17.09
CA VAL A 557 -8.15 5.06 -17.36
C VAL A 557 -8.06 5.33 -18.84
N ASN A 558 -7.94 6.61 -19.22
CA ASN A 558 -8.09 7.06 -20.60
C ASN A 558 -9.43 6.58 -21.18
N ASP A 559 -9.41 5.77 -22.24
CA ASP A 559 -10.59 5.19 -22.91
C ASP A 559 -10.87 3.74 -22.48
N LEU A 560 -10.10 3.19 -21.54
CA LEU A 560 -10.19 1.80 -21.11
C LEU A 560 -10.99 1.70 -19.81
N SER A 561 -12.02 0.85 -19.79
CA SER A 561 -12.63 0.37 -18.55
C SER A 561 -11.80 -0.78 -18.01
N ILE A 562 -11.34 -0.69 -16.77
CA ILE A 562 -10.51 -1.69 -16.11
C ILE A 562 -11.24 -2.14 -14.85
N THR A 563 -11.58 -3.43 -14.76
CA THR A 563 -12.22 -4.01 -13.58
C THR A 563 -11.21 -4.78 -12.76
N LEU A 564 -11.06 -4.41 -11.48
CA LEU A 564 -10.26 -5.13 -10.50
C LEU A 564 -11.17 -5.91 -9.55
N SER A 565 -10.83 -7.14 -9.24
CA SER A 565 -11.55 -7.98 -8.29
C SER A 565 -10.59 -8.80 -7.43
N HIS A 566 -10.99 -9.04 -6.20
CA HIS A 566 -10.22 -9.78 -5.20
C HIS A 566 -10.96 -11.03 -4.79
N GLU A 567 -10.24 -12.15 -4.70
CA GLU A 567 -10.78 -13.42 -4.23
C GLU A 567 -9.89 -14.00 -3.12
N LYS A 568 -10.50 -14.42 -2.00
CA LYS A 568 -9.78 -15.05 -0.89
C LYS A 568 -9.59 -16.54 -1.18
N LEU A 569 -8.36 -17.01 -1.05
CA LEU A 569 -8.00 -18.42 -1.12
C LEU A 569 -8.08 -19.06 0.25
N TRP A 570 -8.72 -20.21 0.32
CA TRP A 570 -8.87 -20.98 1.55
C TRP A 570 -7.83 -22.10 1.61
N ASN A 571 -7.28 -22.36 2.81
CA ASN A 571 -6.37 -23.48 3.08
C ASN A 571 -5.05 -23.49 2.26
N THR A 572 -4.51 -22.32 1.94
CA THR A 572 -3.21 -22.17 1.24
C THR A 572 -2.04 -22.85 1.95
N SER A 573 -2.07 -22.93 3.29
CA SER A 573 -1.04 -23.64 4.06
C SER A 573 -0.96 -25.13 3.74
N VAL A 574 -2.03 -25.76 3.26
CA VAL A 574 -2.02 -27.18 2.85
C VAL A 574 -1.23 -27.40 1.55
N MET A 575 -1.02 -26.33 0.78
CA MET A 575 -0.25 -26.37 -0.47
C MET A 575 1.26 -26.36 -0.23
N LEU A 576 1.71 -26.10 1.00
CA LEU A 576 3.12 -26.00 1.38
C LEU A 576 3.54 -27.13 2.31
N LEU A 577 4.81 -27.53 2.22
CA LEU A 577 5.41 -28.36 3.27
C LEU A 577 5.63 -27.56 4.55
N SER A 578 5.20 -28.12 5.68
CA SER A 578 5.47 -27.52 6.98
C SER A 578 6.97 -27.53 7.29
N PRO A 579 7.52 -26.56 8.05
CA PRO A 579 8.94 -26.51 8.39
C PRO A 579 9.49 -27.77 9.07
N GLN A 580 8.63 -28.58 9.71
CA GLN A 580 8.98 -29.86 10.34
C GLN A 580 9.14 -31.01 9.35
N GLN A 581 8.41 -30.96 8.23
CA GLN A 581 8.42 -32.00 7.19
C GLN A 581 9.52 -31.79 6.14
N ARG A 582 10.25 -30.68 6.21
CA ARG A 582 11.32 -30.34 5.27
C ARG A 582 12.57 -31.16 5.52
N LEU A 583 13.36 -31.37 4.47
CA LEU A 583 14.65 -32.08 4.56
C LEU A 583 15.64 -31.36 5.47
N VAL A 584 15.62 -30.02 5.46
CA VAL A 584 16.37 -29.17 6.39
C VAL A 584 15.38 -28.42 7.28
N PRO A 585 14.99 -28.99 8.44
CA PRO A 585 13.99 -28.39 9.30
C PRO A 585 14.39 -26.99 9.77
N TYR A 586 13.42 -26.07 9.78
CA TYR A 586 13.56 -24.71 10.31
C TYR A 586 14.66 -23.83 9.65
N ARG A 587 15.14 -24.19 8.45
CA ARG A 587 16.02 -23.31 7.67
C ARG A 587 15.31 -21.99 7.38
N SER A 588 16.00 -20.87 7.61
CA SER A 588 15.45 -19.53 7.35
C SER A 588 15.54 -19.16 5.86
N ASP A 589 14.65 -19.72 5.05
CA ASP A 589 14.56 -19.48 3.62
C ASP A 589 13.18 -18.94 3.19
N LEU A 590 12.97 -18.82 1.87
CA LEU A 590 11.73 -18.36 1.26
C LEU A 590 10.50 -19.08 1.83
N TRP A 591 10.56 -20.41 1.94
CA TRP A 591 9.43 -21.26 2.29
C TRP A 591 9.07 -21.18 3.76
N THR A 592 10.05 -21.19 4.65
CA THR A 592 9.79 -21.02 6.09
C THR A 592 9.23 -19.62 6.37
N ARG A 593 9.71 -18.59 5.67
CA ARG A 593 9.14 -17.22 5.78
C ARG A 593 7.71 -17.16 5.24
N LEU A 594 7.43 -17.75 4.09
CA LEU A 594 6.09 -17.83 3.53
C LEU A 594 5.13 -18.57 4.47
N TRP A 595 5.56 -19.69 5.04
CA TRP A 595 4.81 -20.45 6.04
C TRP A 595 4.49 -19.62 7.29
N ASP A 596 5.45 -18.86 7.79
CA ASP A 596 5.26 -17.97 8.93
C ASP A 596 4.23 -16.87 8.63
N GLN A 597 4.24 -16.30 7.41
CA GLN A 597 3.23 -15.29 7.01
C GLN A 597 1.83 -15.89 6.91
N LEU A 598 1.70 -17.07 6.30
CA LEU A 598 0.42 -17.79 6.22
C LEU A 598 -0.11 -18.15 7.61
N SER A 599 0.77 -18.60 8.49
CA SER A 599 0.42 -18.92 9.87
C SER A 599 -0.08 -17.69 10.65
N LYS A 600 0.46 -16.50 10.37
CA LYS A 600 -0.02 -15.24 10.96
C LYS A 600 -1.41 -14.83 10.46
N ASN A 601 -1.71 -15.13 9.19
CA ASN A 601 -2.92 -14.75 8.46
C ASN A 601 -4.07 -15.79 8.55
N ASN A 602 -3.81 -16.99 9.06
CA ASN A 602 -4.79 -18.08 9.18
C ASN A 602 -5.97 -17.82 10.15
N GLY A 603 -6.01 -16.68 10.84
CA GLY A 603 -7.17 -16.23 11.60
C GLY A 603 -7.77 -14.98 10.98
N ASP A 604 -9.11 -14.87 10.93
CA ASP A 604 -9.83 -13.64 10.58
C ASP A 604 -9.55 -12.54 11.64
N LYS A 605 -8.31 -12.03 11.65
CA LYS A 605 -7.90 -10.89 12.47
C LYS A 605 -8.41 -9.64 11.80
N ILE A 606 -9.66 -9.31 12.09
CA ILE A 606 -10.24 -8.05 11.63
C ILE A 606 -9.41 -6.92 12.24
N ARG A 607 -9.07 -5.89 11.46
CA ARG A 607 -8.42 -4.69 12.00
C ARG A 607 -9.41 -3.89 12.84
N PHE A 608 -8.88 -3.18 13.83
CA PHE A 608 -9.68 -2.29 14.65
C PHE A 608 -10.32 -1.19 13.79
N LYS A 609 -11.63 -0.99 13.89
CA LYS A 609 -12.37 0.03 13.11
C LYS A 609 -12.72 1.24 13.99
N PRO A 610 -12.10 2.41 13.79
CA PRO A 610 -12.36 3.61 14.60
C PRO A 610 -13.82 4.09 14.55
N SER A 611 -14.53 3.83 13.45
CA SER A 611 -15.96 4.18 13.31
C SER A 611 -16.86 3.58 14.40
N LYS A 612 -16.54 2.39 14.91
CA LYS A 612 -17.28 1.76 16.02
C LYS A 612 -17.18 2.56 17.33
N ILE A 613 -16.10 3.30 17.52
CA ILE A 613 -15.91 4.17 18.68
C ILE A 613 -16.76 5.42 18.54
N ALA A 614 -16.90 5.95 17.32
CA ALA A 614 -17.71 7.14 17.06
C ALA A 614 -19.17 6.93 17.49
N GLU A 615 -19.74 5.75 17.23
CA GLU A 615 -21.08 5.37 17.70
C GLU A 615 -21.20 5.36 19.23
N LYS A 616 -20.20 4.77 19.92
CA LYS A 616 -20.14 4.76 21.39
C LYS A 616 -19.97 6.16 21.98
N LEU A 617 -19.15 6.99 21.34
CA LEU A 617 -18.92 8.37 21.74
C LEU A 617 -20.17 9.22 21.55
N LEU A 618 -20.99 8.97 20.54
CA LEU A 618 -22.24 9.71 20.35
C LEU A 618 -23.15 9.60 21.59
N VAL A 619 -23.30 8.40 22.13
CA VAL A 619 -24.07 8.16 23.36
C VAL A 619 -23.33 8.71 24.59
N SER A 620 -22.02 8.49 24.69
CA SER A 620 -21.24 8.93 25.84
C SER A 620 -21.15 10.45 25.98
N LEU A 621 -20.96 11.17 24.87
CA LEU A 621 -20.87 12.63 24.84
C LEU A 621 -22.21 13.30 25.15
N ALA A 622 -23.34 12.70 24.76
CA ALA A 622 -24.67 13.20 25.15
C ALA A 622 -24.86 13.17 26.68
N CYS A 623 -24.26 12.20 27.36
CA CYS A 623 -24.28 12.08 28.82
C CYS A 623 -23.11 12.81 29.50
N TYR A 624 -22.12 13.28 28.73
CA TYR A 624 -20.92 13.91 29.26
C TYR A 624 -21.22 15.36 29.65
N GLN A 625 -21.22 15.62 30.97
CA GLN A 625 -21.38 16.96 31.53
C GLN A 625 -20.03 17.45 32.08
N PRO A 626 -19.19 18.12 31.26
CA PRO A 626 -17.88 18.59 31.68
C PRO A 626 -17.96 19.56 32.87
N GLU A 627 -19.06 20.31 32.98
CA GLU A 627 -19.29 21.24 34.08
C GLU A 627 -19.52 20.53 35.44
N ALA A 628 -20.11 19.32 35.44
CA ALA A 628 -20.29 18.51 36.64
C ALA A 628 -18.98 17.83 37.09
N LEU A 629 -18.13 17.47 36.11
CA LEU A 629 -16.84 16.81 36.32
C LEU A 629 -15.70 17.76 36.73
N SER A 630 -15.86 19.09 36.54
CA SER A 630 -14.87 20.10 36.97
C SER A 630 -14.59 20.13 38.48
N ARG A 631 -15.35 19.35 39.28
CA ARG A 631 -15.17 19.21 40.74
C ARG A 631 -14.32 18.00 41.14
N SER A 632 -14.01 17.10 40.22
CA SER A 632 -13.15 15.95 40.45
C SER A 632 -11.88 16.09 39.62
N SER A 633 -10.74 16.32 40.29
CA SER A 633 -9.44 16.14 39.68
C SER A 633 -9.27 14.68 39.28
N THR A 634 -9.44 14.36 38.00
CA THR A 634 -8.97 13.10 37.45
C THR A 634 -7.44 13.10 37.44
N PRO A 635 -6.77 11.98 37.75
CA PRO A 635 -5.31 11.90 37.87
C PRO A 635 -4.56 12.02 36.52
N MET A 636 -5.26 12.38 35.44
CA MET A 636 -4.71 12.52 34.09
C MET A 636 -5.12 13.87 33.49
N SER A 637 -4.90 14.96 34.22
CA SER A 637 -5.00 16.31 33.68
C SER A 637 -3.84 16.59 32.70
N PRO A 638 -4.03 17.31 31.58
CA PRO A 638 -3.02 17.44 30.52
C PRO A 638 -1.78 18.26 30.90
N SER A 639 -1.76 18.90 32.07
CA SER A 639 -0.64 19.74 32.47
C SER A 639 0.58 18.96 32.99
N GLY A 640 0.56 17.63 33.06
CA GLY A 640 1.66 16.89 33.72
C GLY A 640 2.03 15.48 33.23
N GLY A 641 1.41 14.90 32.20
CA GLY A 641 1.65 13.49 31.85
C GLY A 641 1.78 13.16 30.37
N LEU A 642 0.79 13.53 29.55
CA LEU A 642 0.77 13.12 28.14
C LEU A 642 1.73 13.94 27.28
N VAL A 643 1.83 15.26 27.51
CA VAL A 643 2.72 16.16 26.76
C VAL A 643 4.20 15.83 27.02
N VAL A 644 4.55 15.39 28.24
CA VAL A 644 5.93 14.99 28.55
C VAL A 644 6.29 13.66 27.87
N ALA A 645 5.34 12.74 27.70
CA ALA A 645 5.59 11.50 26.96
C ALA A 645 5.65 11.72 25.43
N THR A 646 4.93 12.70 24.88
CA THR A 646 4.97 13.03 23.45
C THR A 646 6.16 13.89 23.06
N VAL A 647 6.63 14.80 23.92
CA VAL A 647 7.77 15.67 23.64
C VAL A 647 9.11 15.03 24.03
N SER A 648 9.15 14.10 25.01
CA SER A 648 10.42 13.70 25.62
C SER A 648 11.07 12.41 25.09
N LEU A 649 10.52 11.71 24.09
CA LEU A 649 11.16 10.49 23.54
C LEU A 649 11.51 10.56 22.04
N GLY A 650 10.81 11.37 21.24
CA GLY A 650 11.11 11.55 19.82
C GLY A 650 12.18 12.61 19.52
N ASP A 651 12.19 13.71 20.28
CA ASP A 651 13.05 14.86 20.00
C ASP A 651 14.51 14.69 20.46
N LEU A 652 14.80 13.71 21.34
CA LEU A 652 16.15 13.52 21.87
C LEU A 652 17.07 12.69 20.96
N THR A 653 16.56 12.08 19.89
CA THR A 653 17.36 11.18 19.02
C THR A 653 17.27 11.44 17.52
N SER A 654 16.46 12.40 17.05
CA SER A 654 16.40 12.75 15.62
C SER A 654 16.86 14.18 15.35
N GLY A 655 18.18 14.38 15.42
CA GLY A 655 18.80 15.56 14.84
C GLY A 655 18.68 15.54 13.32
N ARG A 656 17.92 16.49 12.76
CA ARG A 656 17.81 16.85 11.32
C ARG A 656 16.81 16.03 10.49
N SER A 657 15.51 16.25 10.66
CA SER A 657 14.54 16.43 9.55
C SER A 657 13.12 16.61 10.09
N ASN A 658 12.56 17.83 9.94
CA ASN A 658 11.13 18.17 9.82
C ASN A 658 10.87 19.61 10.30
N LYS A 659 11.38 20.60 9.54
CA LYS A 659 10.98 22.02 9.70
C LYS A 659 9.49 22.27 9.42
N LEU A 660 8.73 21.27 8.97
CA LEU A 660 7.31 21.36 8.65
C LEU A 660 6.40 21.26 9.90
N MET A 661 6.83 20.50 10.91
CA MET A 661 6.11 20.26 12.18
C MET A 661 6.38 21.35 13.23
N ASP A 662 7.40 22.18 13.03
CA ASP A 662 7.82 23.27 13.92
C ASP A 662 6.93 24.54 13.81
N SER A 663 5.69 24.38 13.34
CA SER A 663 4.84 25.50 12.91
C SER A 663 3.47 25.41 13.61
N ASN A 664 3.20 26.43 14.42
CA ASN A 664 2.02 26.55 15.27
C ASN A 664 0.70 26.55 14.48
N LEU A 665 -0.42 26.14 15.09
CA LEU A 665 -1.74 26.32 14.49
C LEU A 665 -2.14 27.82 14.44
N PRO A 666 -3.10 28.22 13.57
CA PRO A 666 -3.57 29.62 13.48
C PRO A 666 -4.37 30.08 14.72
N PHE A 667 -4.54 29.22 15.72
CA PHE A 667 -5.19 29.51 16.98
C PHE A 667 -4.34 29.03 18.17
N ASN A 668 -4.63 29.57 19.34
CA ASN A 668 -3.93 29.20 20.57
C ASN A 668 -4.51 27.88 21.10
N GLU A 669 -3.61 26.93 21.35
CA GLU A 669 -3.96 25.60 21.85
C GLU A 669 -4.15 25.62 23.37
N THR A 670 -5.13 26.40 23.81
CA THR A 670 -5.48 26.56 25.22
C THR A 670 -6.98 26.45 25.38
N GLU A 671 -7.44 25.65 26.35
CA GLU A 671 -8.85 25.62 26.74
C GLU A 671 -9.05 26.23 28.13
N SER A 672 -10.16 26.94 28.31
CA SER A 672 -10.50 27.58 29.59
C SER A 672 -11.22 26.64 30.57
N CYS A 673 -11.42 25.37 30.20
CA CYS A 673 -12.13 24.36 30.98
C CYS A 673 -11.16 23.29 31.51
N THR A 674 -11.41 22.80 32.72
CA THR A 674 -10.59 21.76 33.39
C THR A 674 -10.88 20.34 32.92
N ALA A 675 -11.97 20.13 32.16
CA ALA A 675 -12.37 18.85 31.60
C ALA A 675 -12.69 19.04 30.11
N SER A 676 -11.75 18.69 29.24
CA SER A 676 -11.87 18.94 27.80
C SER A 676 -12.61 17.79 27.10
N LYS A 677 -13.43 18.13 26.09
CA LYS A 677 -14.04 17.12 25.19
C LYS A 677 -12.97 16.26 24.52
N GLN A 678 -11.79 16.85 24.25
CA GLN A 678 -10.63 16.18 23.71
C GLN A 678 -10.13 15.04 24.65
N GLU A 679 -9.94 15.31 25.94
CA GLU A 679 -9.53 14.30 26.93
C GLU A 679 -10.51 13.13 26.99
N HIS A 680 -11.81 13.41 26.94
CA HIS A 680 -12.83 12.36 26.95
C HIS A 680 -12.70 11.45 25.73
N ILE A 681 -12.59 12.03 24.53
CA ILE A 681 -12.38 11.29 23.28
C ILE A 681 -11.10 10.46 23.35
N VAL A 682 -9.99 11.03 23.80
CA VAL A 682 -8.70 10.35 23.99
C VAL A 682 -8.84 9.17 24.95
N SER A 683 -9.51 9.36 26.08
CA SER A 683 -9.70 8.32 27.10
C SER A 683 -10.53 7.13 26.61
N VAL A 684 -11.59 7.40 25.84
CA VAL A 684 -12.46 6.36 25.28
C VAL A 684 -11.72 5.59 24.18
N ASN A 685 -11.02 6.27 23.29
CA ASN A 685 -10.17 5.62 22.28
C ASN A 685 -9.12 4.72 22.93
N LEU A 686 -8.41 5.22 23.94
CA LEU A 686 -7.38 4.47 24.66
C LEU A 686 -7.96 3.20 25.30
N ARG A 687 -9.11 3.33 25.96
CA ARG A 687 -9.78 2.19 26.61
C ARG A 687 -10.23 1.15 25.59
N GLU A 688 -10.95 1.56 24.56
CA GLU A 688 -11.51 0.65 23.55
C GLU A 688 -10.42 -0.06 22.75
N LEU A 689 -9.38 0.67 22.34
CA LEU A 689 -8.23 0.09 21.66
C LEU A 689 -7.46 -0.87 22.58
N SER A 690 -7.23 -0.51 23.85
CA SER A 690 -6.54 -1.40 24.80
C SER A 690 -7.30 -2.69 25.01
N VAL A 691 -8.63 -2.63 25.17
CA VAL A 691 -9.48 -3.82 25.30
C VAL A 691 -9.43 -4.66 24.02
N TYR A 692 -9.46 -4.03 22.86
CA TYR A 692 -9.36 -4.71 21.57
C TYR A 692 -8.05 -5.47 21.41
N LEU A 693 -6.92 -4.77 21.63
CA LEU A 693 -5.58 -5.33 21.54
C LEU A 693 -5.34 -6.41 22.60
N LEU A 694 -5.90 -6.27 23.81
CA LEU A 694 -5.81 -7.31 24.82
C LEU A 694 -6.57 -8.58 24.38
N LYS A 695 -7.78 -8.42 23.84
CA LYS A 695 -8.61 -9.53 23.37
C LYS A 695 -7.98 -10.28 22.19
N HIS A 696 -7.46 -9.55 21.20
CA HIS A 696 -6.98 -10.14 19.94
C HIS A 696 -5.45 -10.36 19.88
N GLY A 697 -4.67 -9.64 20.69
CA GLY A 697 -3.21 -9.72 20.72
C GLY A 697 -2.63 -10.73 21.72
N THR A 698 -3.41 -11.19 22.70
CA THR A 698 -2.96 -12.20 23.68
C THR A 698 -3.49 -13.62 23.42
N GLN A 699 -4.53 -13.76 22.58
CA GLN A 699 -5.24 -15.03 22.34
C GLN A 699 -4.73 -15.84 21.13
N THR A 700 -3.68 -15.41 20.45
CA THR A 700 -3.14 -16.17 19.29
C THR A 700 -2.29 -17.36 19.73
N SER A 701 -2.99 -18.50 19.89
CA SER A 701 -2.55 -19.89 19.70
C SER A 701 -1.38 -20.46 20.51
N ILE A 702 -1.68 -21.59 21.15
CA ILE A 702 -0.89 -22.46 22.05
C ILE A 702 0.30 -23.16 21.37
N THR A 703 0.59 -22.91 20.10
CA THR A 703 1.61 -23.64 19.34
C THR A 703 2.63 -22.70 18.71
N HIS A 704 3.84 -22.73 19.28
CA HIS A 704 5.12 -22.14 18.87
C HIS A 704 5.53 -20.78 19.47
N LEU A 705 6.66 -20.84 20.18
CA LEU A 705 7.39 -19.75 20.78
C LEU A 705 7.81 -18.71 19.73
N LYS A 706 7.17 -17.53 19.73
CA LYS A 706 7.80 -16.22 19.50
C LYS A 706 6.81 -15.09 19.83
N GLY A 707 6.99 -14.52 21.02
CA GLY A 707 6.46 -13.20 21.41
C GLY A 707 5.00 -13.16 21.88
N LEU A 708 4.69 -13.67 23.08
CA LEU A 708 3.46 -13.22 23.76
C LEU A 708 3.58 -11.72 24.04
N CYS A 709 2.70 -10.93 23.44
CA CYS A 709 2.60 -9.51 23.77
C CYS A 709 2.10 -9.37 25.21
N THR A 710 2.91 -8.74 26.08
CA THR A 710 2.51 -8.50 27.46
C THR A 710 1.41 -7.43 27.53
N PRO A 711 0.60 -7.38 28.59
CA PRO A 711 -0.33 -6.26 28.82
C PRO A 711 0.35 -4.88 28.80
N LEU A 712 1.65 -4.81 29.17
CA LEU A 712 2.46 -3.60 29.06
C LEU A 712 2.70 -3.20 27.59
N HIS A 713 2.99 -4.16 26.71
CA HIS A 713 3.11 -3.91 25.27
C HIS A 713 1.79 -3.41 24.69
N VAL A 714 0.66 -4.00 25.12
CA VAL A 714 -0.68 -3.54 24.71
C VAL A 714 -0.92 -2.09 25.14
N HIS A 715 -0.64 -1.75 26.40
CA HIS A 715 -0.82 -0.38 26.89
C HIS A 715 0.11 0.61 26.18
N ALA A 716 1.39 0.26 25.99
CA ALA A 716 2.33 1.10 25.27
C ALA A 716 1.88 1.35 23.82
N MET A 717 1.40 0.29 23.15
CA MET A 717 0.89 0.36 21.78
C MET A 717 -0.35 1.25 21.67
N ALA A 718 -1.33 1.05 22.56
CA ALA A 718 -2.57 1.83 22.56
C ALA A 718 -2.30 3.31 22.87
N THR A 719 -1.45 3.60 23.87
CA THR A 719 -1.07 4.98 24.22
C THR A 719 -0.35 5.66 23.06
N ARG A 720 0.58 4.98 22.39
CA ARG A 720 1.26 5.52 21.20
C ARG A 720 0.31 5.77 20.04
N HIS A 721 -0.62 4.85 19.77
CA HIS A 721 -1.58 5.03 18.70
C HIS A 721 -2.50 6.22 18.95
N VAL A 722 -3.02 6.38 20.16
CA VAL A 722 -3.88 7.53 20.50
C VAL A 722 -3.11 8.86 20.46
N ALA A 723 -1.84 8.85 20.87
CA ALA A 723 -0.96 10.02 20.68
C ALA A 723 -0.77 10.34 19.19
N ALA A 724 -0.54 9.32 18.34
CA ALA A 724 -0.43 9.48 16.90
C ALA A 724 -1.73 9.99 16.25
N GLN A 725 -2.91 9.59 16.76
CA GLN A 725 -4.20 10.14 16.33
C GLN A 725 -4.29 11.65 16.57
N LEU A 726 -3.81 12.12 17.73
CA LEU A 726 -3.80 13.54 18.04
C LEU A 726 -2.80 14.30 17.16
N GLU A 727 -1.59 13.76 16.99
CA GLU A 727 -0.53 14.36 16.18
C GLU A 727 -0.94 14.49 14.71
N THR A 728 -1.49 13.42 14.12
CA THR A 728 -1.99 13.45 12.74
C THR A 728 -3.19 14.36 12.56
N SER A 729 -4.09 14.41 13.54
CA SER A 729 -5.22 15.33 13.55
C SER A 729 -4.77 16.79 13.55
N ARG A 730 -3.75 17.12 14.36
CA ARG A 730 -3.09 18.43 14.38
C ARG A 730 -2.41 18.75 13.05
N ALA A 731 -1.62 17.82 12.52
CA ALA A 731 -0.92 17.99 11.25
C ALA A 731 -1.88 18.21 10.08
N LEU A 732 -2.97 17.43 9.98
CA LEU A 732 -3.99 17.60 8.94
C LEU A 732 -4.69 18.96 9.06
N CYS A 733 -5.06 19.37 10.27
CA CYS A 733 -5.65 20.69 10.50
C CYS A 733 -4.72 21.81 9.99
N GLN A 734 -3.43 21.70 10.27
CA GLN A 734 -2.41 22.63 9.79
C GLN A 734 -2.28 22.62 8.26
N MET A 735 -2.23 21.45 7.61
CA MET A 735 -2.17 21.33 6.16
C MET A 735 -3.38 22.00 5.49
N LEU A 736 -4.58 21.84 6.06
CA LEU A 736 -5.79 22.48 5.56
C LEU A 736 -5.79 23.99 5.74
N CYS A 737 -5.25 24.50 6.85
CA CYS A 737 -5.07 25.93 7.04
C CYS A 737 -4.11 26.52 5.99
N ARG A 738 -3.01 25.82 5.70
CA ARG A 738 -2.09 26.20 4.63
C ARG A 738 -2.73 26.13 3.24
N ALA A 739 -3.53 25.10 2.96
CA ALA A 739 -4.30 25.00 1.73
C ALA A 739 -5.33 26.14 1.57
N ALA A 740 -5.81 26.72 2.68
CA ALA A 740 -6.65 27.93 2.68
C ALA A 740 -5.84 29.24 2.53
N ASN A 741 -4.52 29.18 2.31
CA ASN A 741 -3.59 30.30 2.35
C ASN A 741 -3.54 31.03 3.71
N VAL A 742 -3.70 30.28 4.81
CA VAL A 742 -3.53 30.77 6.18
C VAL A 742 -2.32 30.05 6.78
N ASP A 743 -1.12 30.56 6.47
CA ASP A 743 0.12 30.02 7.02
C ASP A 743 0.51 30.79 8.30
N PRO A 744 0.63 30.12 9.45
CA PRO A 744 1.07 30.69 10.73
C PRO A 744 2.50 31.30 10.70
N ARG A 745 3.30 31.04 9.65
CA ARG A 745 4.62 31.64 9.45
C ARG A 745 4.54 33.04 8.82
N ILE A 746 3.45 33.31 8.11
CA ILE A 746 3.20 34.59 7.42
C ILE A 746 2.32 35.47 8.32
N GLU A 747 1.29 34.86 8.93
CA GLU A 747 0.34 35.55 9.79
C GLU A 747 0.95 35.82 11.17
N GLN A 748 1.03 37.09 11.57
CA GLN A 748 1.58 37.50 12.88
C GLN A 748 0.59 37.29 14.03
N GLU A 749 -0.71 37.44 13.74
CA GLU A 749 -1.80 37.36 14.70
C GLU A 749 -2.41 35.95 14.74
N ARG A 750 -3.04 35.59 15.87
CA ARG A 750 -3.65 34.26 16.06
C ARG A 750 -5.05 34.32 16.67
N GLY A 751 -5.77 33.22 16.54
CA GLY A 751 -7.09 33.02 17.14
C GLY A 751 -8.13 33.93 16.51
N PHE A 752 -8.96 34.57 17.34
CA PHE A 752 -10.09 35.37 16.86
C PHE A 752 -9.67 36.65 16.12
N ILE A 753 -8.51 37.22 16.47
CA ILE A 753 -7.98 38.43 15.81
C ILE A 753 -7.66 38.13 14.35
N LEU A 754 -6.99 37.00 14.10
CA LEU A 754 -6.68 36.53 12.75
C LEU A 754 -7.94 36.39 11.89
N VAL A 755 -9.00 35.77 12.41
CA VAL A 755 -10.26 35.58 11.67
C VAL A 755 -10.85 36.91 11.18
N ASN A 756 -10.71 37.98 11.97
CA ASN A 756 -11.20 39.30 11.60
C ASN A 756 -10.37 39.98 10.51
N GLN A 757 -9.08 39.64 10.39
CA GLN A 757 -8.16 40.18 9.39
C GLN A 757 -8.25 39.45 8.04
N LEU A 758 -8.70 38.20 8.03
CA LEU A 758 -8.90 37.44 6.79
C LEU A 758 -9.98 38.08 5.92
N ASP A 759 -9.72 38.16 4.61
CA ASP A 759 -10.72 38.51 3.59
C ASP A 759 -11.82 37.45 3.49
N GLU A 760 -12.94 37.82 2.88
CA GLU A 760 -14.12 36.99 2.77
C GLU A 760 -13.85 35.65 2.03
N VAL A 761 -12.99 35.66 1.00
CA VAL A 761 -12.69 34.46 0.20
C VAL A 761 -11.84 33.47 1.01
N ARG A 762 -10.73 33.93 1.61
CA ARG A 762 -9.89 33.08 2.48
C ARG A 762 -10.68 32.57 3.68
N ARG A 763 -11.51 33.43 4.30
CA ARG A 763 -12.36 33.06 5.43
C ARG A 763 -13.38 31.98 5.07
N TRP A 764 -14.06 32.14 3.93
CA TRP A 764 -15.02 31.16 3.43
C TRP A 764 -14.36 29.82 3.10
N LEU A 765 -13.22 29.84 2.40
CA LEU A 765 -12.48 28.63 2.07
C LEU A 765 -12.03 27.89 3.33
N LEU A 766 -11.41 28.61 4.28
CA LEU A 766 -10.99 28.04 5.57
C LEU A 766 -12.19 27.42 6.31
N PHE A 767 -13.33 28.09 6.35
CA PHE A 767 -14.53 27.59 6.99
C PHE A 767 -14.98 26.24 6.38
N VAL A 768 -15.08 26.16 5.05
CA VAL A 768 -15.52 24.92 4.37
C VAL A 768 -14.53 23.79 4.60
N LEU A 769 -13.22 24.05 4.52
CA LEU A 769 -12.19 23.03 4.76
C LEU A 769 -12.24 22.50 6.21
N LEU A 770 -12.37 23.38 7.21
CA LEU A 770 -12.46 22.99 8.61
C LEU A 770 -13.78 22.31 8.96
N GLU A 771 -14.88 22.64 8.28
CA GLU A 771 -16.15 21.92 8.42
C GLU A 771 -16.01 20.46 7.95
N ARG A 772 -15.36 20.25 6.80
CA ARG A 772 -15.09 18.91 6.26
C ARG A 772 -14.17 18.11 7.16
N TYR A 773 -13.13 18.76 7.68
CA TYR A 773 -12.22 18.18 8.67
C TYR A 773 -12.95 17.77 9.95
N ARG A 774 -13.80 18.63 10.50
CA ARG A 774 -14.62 18.29 11.67
C ARG A 774 -15.45 17.02 11.40
N ARG A 775 -16.11 16.95 10.25
CA ARG A 775 -16.90 15.78 9.87
C ARG A 775 -16.04 14.51 9.75
N ALA A 776 -14.83 14.64 9.19
CA ALA A 776 -13.89 13.53 9.11
C ALA A 776 -13.53 13.02 10.52
N ILE A 777 -13.02 13.88 11.41
CA ILE A 777 -12.59 13.45 12.74
C ILE A 777 -13.75 12.88 13.59
N GLU A 778 -14.95 13.45 13.51
CA GLU A 778 -16.10 12.96 14.28
C GLU A 778 -16.54 11.56 13.82
N SER A 779 -16.49 11.29 12.51
CA SER A 779 -16.90 10.00 11.95
C SER A 779 -15.98 8.82 12.30
N ILE A 780 -14.71 9.10 12.62
CA ILE A 780 -13.71 8.10 13.01
C ILE A 780 -13.22 8.25 14.45
N ALA A 781 -13.91 9.08 15.26
CA ALA A 781 -13.58 9.33 16.67
C ALA A 781 -12.19 9.93 16.94
N PHE A 782 -11.62 10.70 16.00
CA PHE A 782 -10.32 11.36 16.20
C PHE A 782 -10.46 12.62 17.07
N PRO A 783 -9.51 12.88 17.99
CA PRO A 783 -9.52 14.09 18.80
C PRO A 783 -9.13 15.32 17.95
N ALA A 784 -9.87 16.42 18.07
CA ALA A 784 -9.48 17.70 17.47
C ALA A 784 -8.36 18.36 18.30
N PRO A 785 -7.52 19.24 17.72
CA PRO A 785 -6.57 20.07 18.47
C PRO A 785 -7.25 20.95 19.52
N GLN A 786 -6.55 21.27 20.61
CA GLN A 786 -7.09 22.12 21.67
C GLN A 786 -7.41 23.51 21.13
N GLY A 787 -8.54 24.08 21.55
CA GLY A 787 -8.99 25.40 21.08
C GLY A 787 -9.61 25.42 19.67
N PHE A 788 -9.55 24.31 18.91
CA PHE A 788 -10.16 24.21 17.57
C PHE A 788 -11.65 24.56 17.60
N THR A 789 -12.39 24.05 18.57
CA THR A 789 -13.85 24.23 18.65
C THR A 789 -14.26 25.69 18.79
N SER A 790 -13.58 26.46 19.65
CA SER A 790 -13.82 27.89 19.83
C SER A 790 -13.46 28.67 18.57
N PHE A 791 -12.29 28.37 17.98
CA PHE A 791 -11.83 29.00 16.74
C PHE A 791 -12.81 28.75 15.57
N PHE A 792 -13.19 27.49 15.35
CA PHE A 792 -14.12 27.09 14.29
C PHE A 792 -15.51 27.73 14.48
N THR A 793 -15.99 27.83 15.72
CA THR A 793 -17.25 28.50 16.05
C THR A 793 -17.20 30.00 15.72
N TYR A 794 -16.11 30.68 16.09
CA TYR A 794 -15.94 32.11 15.76
C TYR A 794 -15.79 32.34 14.25
N LEU A 795 -15.03 31.47 13.57
CA LEU A 795 -14.91 31.48 12.12
C LEU A 795 -16.27 31.34 11.44
N GLY A 796 -17.09 30.39 11.89
CA GLY A 796 -18.46 30.21 11.43
C GLY A 796 -19.33 31.45 11.65
N TYR A 797 -19.26 32.08 12.82
CA TYR A 797 -19.97 33.33 13.14
C TYR A 797 -19.61 34.48 12.17
N ARG A 798 -18.33 34.62 11.82
CA ARG A 798 -17.84 35.68 10.91
C ARG A 798 -18.02 35.36 9.43
N THR A 799 -18.40 34.13 9.08
CA THR A 799 -18.52 33.66 7.68
C THR A 799 -19.97 33.44 7.26
N LEU A 800 -20.81 32.95 8.16
CA LEU A 800 -22.19 32.57 7.88
C LEU A 800 -23.16 33.70 8.22
N LYS A 801 -24.32 33.70 7.55
CA LYS A 801 -25.47 34.50 7.98
C LYS A 801 -25.94 34.02 9.35
N TYR A 802 -26.42 34.96 10.18
CA TYR A 802 -26.85 34.66 11.56
C TYR A 802 -27.86 33.50 11.67
N SER A 803 -28.82 33.41 10.74
CA SER A 803 -29.79 32.31 10.72
C SER A 803 -29.15 30.93 10.48
N MET A 804 -28.17 30.85 9.57
CA MET A 804 -27.40 29.62 9.32
C MET A 804 -26.49 29.31 10.50
N PHE A 805 -25.82 30.30 11.07
CA PHE A 805 -25.02 30.14 12.27
C PHE A 805 -25.86 29.54 13.42
N LEU A 806 -27.07 30.05 13.63
CA LEU A 806 -27.98 29.55 14.66
C LEU A 806 -28.37 28.08 14.42
N GLN A 807 -28.62 27.67 13.17
CA GLN A 807 -28.90 26.27 12.84
C GLN A 807 -27.72 25.35 13.17
N TYR A 808 -26.49 25.80 12.94
CA TYR A 808 -25.29 25.03 13.29
C TYR A 808 -25.12 24.90 14.81
N VAL A 809 -25.44 25.93 15.58
CA VAL A 809 -25.48 25.87 17.05
C VAL A 809 -26.57 24.89 17.52
N GLN A 810 -27.78 24.99 16.98
CA GLN A 810 -28.90 24.11 17.34
C GLN A 810 -28.62 22.63 17.03
N ARG A 811 -27.83 22.34 15.99
CA ARG A 811 -27.39 20.99 15.62
C ARG A 811 -26.09 20.55 16.31
N SER A 812 -25.61 21.31 17.29
CA SER A 812 -24.36 21.03 18.05
C SER A 812 -23.10 20.94 17.17
N VAL A 813 -23.11 21.54 15.99
CA VAL A 813 -21.93 21.67 15.11
C VAL A 813 -21.02 22.78 15.63
N PHE A 814 -21.60 23.88 16.10
CA PHE A 814 -20.87 24.90 16.84
C PHE A 814 -21.11 24.73 18.33
N GLU A 815 -20.02 24.63 19.09
CA GLU A 815 -20.10 24.59 20.55
C GLU A 815 -19.72 25.96 21.10
N LEU A 816 -20.72 26.65 21.65
CA LEU A 816 -20.58 27.98 22.21
C LEU A 816 -19.83 27.91 23.56
N GLN A 817 -18.51 27.75 23.53
CA GLN A 817 -17.66 27.85 24.72
C GLN A 817 -17.70 29.28 25.31
N VAL A 818 -17.29 29.44 26.58
CA VAL A 818 -17.42 30.71 27.31
C VAL A 818 -16.62 31.82 26.63
N ASP A 819 -15.38 31.55 26.26
CA ASP A 819 -14.45 32.44 25.57
C ASP A 819 -15.02 32.97 24.25
N VAL A 820 -15.46 32.09 23.34
CA VAL A 820 -16.02 32.49 22.04
C VAL A 820 -17.35 33.21 22.21
N SER A 821 -18.20 32.75 23.14
CA SER A 821 -19.50 33.37 23.39
C SER A 821 -19.36 34.79 23.94
N LYS A 822 -18.37 35.05 24.80
CA LYS A 822 -18.09 36.41 25.29
C LYS A 822 -17.77 37.36 24.14
N ILE A 823 -16.93 36.92 23.20
CA ILE A 823 -16.49 37.76 22.08
C ILE A 823 -17.63 37.99 21.10
N ILE A 824 -18.42 36.96 20.79
CA ILE A 824 -19.64 37.11 19.96
C ILE A 824 -20.64 38.07 20.63
N MET A 825 -20.88 37.93 21.94
CA MET A 825 -21.79 38.82 22.66
C MET A 825 -21.28 40.26 22.75
N ALA A 826 -19.96 40.48 22.78
CA ALA A 826 -19.37 41.80 22.75
C ALA A 826 -19.43 42.46 21.35
N ASP A 827 -19.34 41.65 20.28
CA ASP A 827 -19.42 42.11 18.89
C ASP A 827 -20.85 42.52 18.48
N ILE A 828 -21.87 41.84 19.02
CA ILE A 828 -23.28 42.19 18.79
C ILE A 828 -23.63 43.47 19.59
N SER A 829 -24.18 44.49 18.93
CA SER A 829 -24.61 45.73 19.61
C SER A 829 -25.84 45.52 20.52
N ASP A 830 -26.06 46.39 21.50
CA ASP A 830 -27.18 46.29 22.47
C ASP A 830 -28.49 46.95 21.98
N THR A 831 -28.80 46.87 20.67
CA THR A 831 -30.11 47.32 20.16
C THR A 831 -31.22 46.33 20.53
N LYS A 832 -32.49 46.76 20.52
CA LYS A 832 -33.65 45.90 20.87
C LYS A 832 -33.67 44.57 20.10
N GLU A 833 -33.46 44.61 18.78
CA GLU A 833 -33.41 43.39 17.94
C GLU A 833 -32.19 42.50 18.28
N ASN A 834 -31.04 43.11 18.51
CA ASN A 834 -29.82 42.39 18.82
C ASN A 834 -29.79 41.82 20.26
N ALA A 835 -30.51 42.45 21.20
CA ALA A 835 -30.74 41.90 22.53
C ALA A 835 -31.53 40.58 22.44
N ILE A 836 -32.53 40.51 21.56
CA ILE A 836 -33.25 39.25 21.26
C ILE A 836 -32.29 38.20 20.70
N ARG A 837 -31.39 38.58 19.79
CA ARG A 837 -30.36 37.66 19.26
C ARG A 837 -29.43 37.14 20.36
N LYS A 838 -28.91 38.01 21.23
CA LYS A 838 -28.09 37.63 22.40
C LYS A 838 -28.84 36.67 23.34
N LEU A 839 -30.10 36.96 23.66
CA LEU A 839 -30.94 36.10 24.50
C LEU A 839 -31.20 34.75 23.84
N THR A 840 -31.40 34.73 22.52
CA THR A 840 -31.57 33.49 21.75
C THR A 840 -30.30 32.63 21.86
N LEU A 841 -29.11 33.20 21.68
CA LEU A 841 -27.85 32.47 21.88
C LEU A 841 -27.68 31.95 23.30
N LEU A 842 -27.99 32.77 24.31
CA LEU A 842 -27.93 32.37 25.73
C LEU A 842 -28.90 31.22 26.04
N SER A 843 -30.06 31.16 25.39
CA SER A 843 -31.04 30.09 25.59
C SER A 843 -30.58 28.72 25.07
N LEU A 844 -29.64 28.70 24.13
CA LEU A 844 -29.06 27.48 23.55
C LEU A 844 -27.87 26.95 24.36
N LEU A 845 -27.44 27.68 25.39
CA LEU A 845 -26.31 27.30 26.24
C LEU A 845 -26.75 26.48 27.46
N PRO A 846 -25.88 25.59 27.97
CA PRO A 846 -26.08 24.99 29.28
C PRO A 846 -26.28 26.08 30.36
N LYS A 847 -27.22 25.86 31.30
CA LYS A 847 -27.65 26.84 32.32
C LYS A 847 -26.47 27.49 33.06
N SER A 848 -25.45 26.71 33.41
CA SER A 848 -24.23 27.19 34.09
C SER A 848 -23.42 28.18 33.24
N ARG A 849 -23.28 27.90 31.93
CA ARG A 849 -22.56 28.74 30.97
C ARG A 849 -23.34 30.02 30.66
N ALA A 850 -24.64 29.88 30.41
CA ALA A 850 -25.55 30.99 30.19
C ALA A 850 -25.51 31.96 31.38
N LYS A 851 -25.59 31.46 32.62
CA LYS A 851 -25.52 32.28 33.85
C LYS A 851 -24.20 33.05 33.99
N ARG A 852 -23.06 32.42 33.65
CA ARG A 852 -21.74 33.09 33.67
C ARG A 852 -21.67 34.26 32.68
N LEU A 853 -22.21 34.08 31.48
CA LEU A 853 -22.25 35.12 30.44
C LEU A 853 -23.26 36.22 30.75
N LEU A 854 -24.45 35.83 31.22
CA LEU A 854 -25.49 36.76 31.68
C LEU A 854 -24.95 37.66 32.80
N ASN A 855 -24.19 37.09 33.74
CA ASN A 855 -23.54 37.86 34.81
C ASN A 855 -22.53 38.91 34.31
N GLN A 856 -21.96 38.75 33.12
CA GLN A 856 -20.99 39.66 32.52
C GLN A 856 -21.63 40.66 31.56
N TRP A 857 -22.86 40.40 31.11
CA TRP A 857 -23.59 41.31 30.22
C TRP A 857 -24.31 42.39 31.03
N LEU A 858 -23.78 43.61 30.98
CA LEU A 858 -24.28 44.80 31.67
C LEU A 858 -25.43 45.45 30.90
N HIS A 859 -26.56 44.75 30.79
CA HIS A 859 -27.75 45.24 30.08
C HIS A 859 -29.00 45.14 30.99
N PRO A 860 -29.95 46.10 30.94
CA PRO A 860 -31.18 46.09 31.75
C PRO A 860 -31.89 44.73 31.79
N VAL A 861 -32.08 44.11 30.62
CA VAL A 861 -32.72 42.79 30.50
C VAL A 861 -31.93 41.69 31.23
N SER A 862 -30.60 41.77 31.26
CA SER A 862 -29.76 40.84 32.03
C SER A 862 -29.99 40.98 33.54
N PHE A 863 -30.07 42.21 34.06
CA PHE A 863 -30.41 42.46 35.47
C PHE A 863 -31.79 41.89 35.82
N MET A 864 -32.79 42.14 34.98
CA MET A 864 -34.14 41.61 35.17
C MET A 864 -34.18 40.07 35.21
N ILE A 865 -33.51 39.39 34.28
CA ILE A 865 -33.47 37.92 34.25
C ILE A 865 -32.74 37.37 35.48
N ARG A 866 -31.60 37.96 35.86
CA ARG A 866 -30.84 37.55 37.05
C ARG A 866 -31.62 37.76 38.35
N ALA A 867 -32.32 38.88 38.49
CA ALA A 867 -33.19 39.18 39.63
C ALA A 867 -34.34 38.18 39.73
N ARG A 868 -35.00 37.86 38.61
CA ARG A 868 -36.06 36.83 38.56
C ARG A 868 -35.54 35.44 38.92
N GLU A 869 -34.38 35.04 38.38
CA GLU A 869 -33.75 33.76 38.72
C GLU A 869 -33.37 33.70 40.21
N HIS A 870 -32.80 34.77 40.74
CA HIS A 870 -32.42 34.87 42.15
C HIS A 870 -33.63 34.72 43.07
N ALA A 871 -34.70 35.49 42.82
CA ALA A 871 -35.93 35.38 43.59
C ALA A 871 -36.59 34.00 43.46
N ALA A 872 -36.60 33.41 42.26
CA ALA A 872 -37.15 32.07 42.03
C ALA A 872 -36.41 31.00 42.84
N ASN A 873 -35.06 31.03 42.84
CA ASN A 873 -34.24 30.08 43.60
C ASN A 873 -34.49 30.17 45.11
N ILE A 874 -34.68 31.39 45.64
CA ILE A 874 -35.02 31.63 47.05
C ILE A 874 -36.40 31.07 47.38
N LEU A 875 -37.40 31.34 46.54
CA LEU A 875 -38.77 30.87 46.76
C LEU A 875 -38.88 29.35 46.70
N SER A 876 -38.08 28.71 45.84
CA SER A 876 -37.98 27.25 45.70
C SER A 876 -37.08 26.57 46.74
N GLY A 877 -36.33 27.32 47.55
CA GLY A 877 -35.45 26.79 48.58
C GLY A 877 -34.13 26.18 48.06
N GLU A 878 -33.67 26.54 46.87
CA GLU A 878 -32.34 26.11 46.37
C GLU A 878 -31.23 26.97 47.01
N VAL A 879 -30.24 26.33 47.64
CA VAL A 879 -29.12 27.03 48.31
C VAL A 879 -28.25 27.77 47.28
N CYS A 880 -28.27 29.10 47.33
CA CYS A 880 -27.50 29.95 46.42
C CYS A 880 -26.02 29.96 46.83
N GLN A 881 -25.13 29.37 46.03
CA GLN A 881 -23.68 29.48 46.24
C GLN A 881 -23.19 30.88 45.84
N ASN A 882 -23.32 31.86 46.74
CA ASN A 882 -22.72 33.18 46.57
C ASN A 882 -21.20 33.08 46.74
N ARG A 883 -20.45 33.07 45.63
CA ARG A 883 -19.04 33.51 45.66
C ARG A 883 -19.06 35.04 45.69
N GLY A 884 -18.49 35.61 46.75
CA GLY A 884 -18.51 37.05 47.03
C GLY A 884 -18.27 37.91 45.79
N ARG A 885 -19.26 38.74 45.46
CA ARG A 885 -19.09 39.83 44.49
C ARG A 885 -18.42 40.99 45.20
N THR A 886 -17.29 41.45 44.66
CA THR A 886 -16.80 42.81 44.93
C THR A 886 -17.78 43.79 44.28
N LEU A 887 -18.42 44.63 45.09
CA LEU A 887 -19.20 45.78 44.63
C LEU A 887 -18.29 46.72 43.83
N GLN A 888 -18.35 46.63 42.50
CA GLN A 888 -17.80 47.65 41.61
C GLN A 888 -18.95 48.26 40.81
N TYR A 889 -19.75 49.10 41.47
CA TYR A 889 -20.38 50.29 40.91
C TYR A 889 -21.14 50.98 42.04
N ARG A 890 -20.56 52.04 42.60
CA ARG A 890 -21.24 52.93 43.55
C ARG A 890 -21.84 54.09 42.73
N ASN A 891 -22.76 53.78 41.82
CA ASN A 891 -23.56 54.83 41.21
C ASN A 891 -24.54 55.32 42.27
N HIS A 892 -24.39 56.60 42.65
CA HIS A 892 -25.37 57.32 43.47
C HIS A 892 -26.64 57.51 42.63
N HIS A 893 -27.51 56.49 42.60
CA HIS A 893 -28.91 56.69 42.30
C HIS A 893 -29.64 56.74 43.64
N ASN A 894 -30.55 57.71 43.79
CA ASN A 894 -31.39 57.92 44.96
C ASN A 894 -32.26 56.68 45.22
N GLY A 895 -31.67 55.68 45.89
CA GLY A 895 -32.33 54.45 46.30
C GLY A 895 -33.46 54.79 47.26
N LEU A 896 -34.64 54.22 46.98
CA LEU A 896 -35.91 54.37 47.68
C LEU A 896 -36.76 55.62 47.34
N ALA A 897 -36.24 56.64 46.65
CA ALA A 897 -37.02 57.83 46.31
C ALA A 897 -37.85 57.71 45.01
N ALA A 898 -37.63 56.67 44.19
CA ALA A 898 -38.33 56.48 42.92
C ALA A 898 -39.75 55.90 43.05
N PHE A 899 -40.13 55.40 44.23
CA PHE A 899 -41.46 54.84 44.48
C PHE A 899 -42.07 55.48 45.74
N PRO A 900 -42.70 56.66 45.63
CA PRO A 900 -43.38 57.28 46.76
C PRO A 900 -44.68 56.51 47.04
N SER A 901 -44.64 55.56 47.98
CA SER A 901 -45.85 55.01 48.59
C SER A 901 -46.01 55.62 49.98
N ALA A 902 -46.99 56.52 50.12
CA ALA A 902 -47.35 57.14 51.39
C ALA A 902 -47.87 56.12 52.44
N ASP A 903 -48.20 54.90 51.99
CA ASP A 903 -48.50 53.75 52.83
C ASP A 903 -47.49 52.64 52.53
N ARG A 904 -47.07 51.87 53.55
CA ARG A 904 -46.10 50.74 53.47
C ARG A 904 -46.65 49.54 52.66
N LEU A 905 -47.08 49.76 51.44
CA LEU A 905 -47.74 48.80 50.55
C LEU A 905 -47.24 48.98 49.12
N SER A 906 -45.95 49.27 48.92
CA SER A 906 -45.41 49.12 47.56
C SER A 906 -45.35 47.61 47.25
N PRO A 907 -45.78 47.18 46.05
CA PRO A 907 -45.67 45.78 45.64
C PRO A 907 -44.24 45.23 45.72
N LEU A 908 -43.23 46.10 45.60
CA LEU A 908 -41.82 45.77 45.79
C LEU A 908 -41.51 45.48 47.27
N ASP A 909 -41.95 46.33 48.20
CA ASP A 909 -41.71 46.12 49.64
C ASP A 909 -42.39 44.83 50.11
N THR A 910 -43.62 44.56 49.66
CA THR A 910 -44.33 43.32 49.98
C THR A 910 -43.62 42.08 49.40
N PHE A 911 -43.04 42.21 48.20
CA PHE A 911 -42.27 41.13 47.58
C PHE A 911 -40.93 40.89 48.29
N LEU A 912 -40.23 41.94 48.70
CA LEU A 912 -39.00 41.85 49.48
C LEU A 912 -39.26 41.24 50.87
N ASP A 913 -40.34 41.65 51.55
CA ASP A 913 -40.79 41.06 52.80
C ASP A 913 -41.03 39.55 52.65
N LEU A 914 -41.68 39.13 51.56
CA LEU A 914 -41.93 37.72 51.26
C LEU A 914 -40.64 36.92 51.03
N LEU A 915 -39.63 37.51 50.38
CA LEU A 915 -38.32 36.89 50.19
C LEU A 915 -37.53 36.79 51.51
N THR A 916 -37.58 37.81 52.36
CA THR A 916 -36.94 37.78 53.70
C THR A 916 -37.59 36.78 54.66
N ALA A 917 -38.87 36.45 54.46
CA ALA A 917 -39.54 35.37 55.20
C ALA A 917 -39.02 33.97 54.83
N LYS A 918 -38.36 33.82 53.67
CA LYS A 918 -37.91 32.54 53.10
C LYS A 918 -36.39 32.33 53.12
N ALA A 919 -35.59 33.39 53.17
CA ALA A 919 -34.14 33.35 53.18
C ALA A 919 -33.54 34.39 54.12
N SER A 920 -32.30 34.15 54.56
CA SER A 920 -31.59 35.09 55.43
C SER A 920 -31.15 36.35 54.67
N LEU A 921 -30.98 37.48 55.37
CA LEU A 921 -30.51 38.73 54.77
C LEU A 921 -29.15 38.61 54.07
N ALA A 922 -28.32 37.62 54.45
CA ALA A 922 -27.02 37.35 53.83
C ALA A 922 -27.13 36.65 52.47
N GLU A 923 -28.27 36.02 52.18
CA GLU A 923 -28.53 35.28 50.95
C GLU A 923 -29.22 36.14 49.88
N LEU A 924 -29.76 37.30 50.27
CA LEU A 924 -30.49 38.23 49.40
C LEU A 924 -29.57 39.28 48.75
N ASP A 925 -29.56 39.33 47.42
CA ASP A 925 -28.92 40.41 46.65
C ASP A 925 -29.92 41.55 46.43
N PHE A 926 -30.16 42.36 47.48
CA PHE A 926 -31.07 43.51 47.43
C PHE A 926 -30.70 44.53 46.34
N GLY A 927 -29.40 44.73 46.10
CA GLY A 927 -28.90 45.64 45.06
C GLY A 927 -29.39 45.21 43.68
N LEU A 928 -29.23 43.93 43.35
CA LEU A 928 -29.70 43.36 42.09
C LEU A 928 -31.23 43.45 41.93
N LEU A 929 -32.00 43.20 43.00
CA LEU A 929 -33.47 43.25 42.96
C LEU A 929 -33.97 44.68 42.73
N ILE A 930 -33.43 45.66 43.45
CA ILE A 930 -33.81 47.07 43.31
C ILE A 930 -33.40 47.61 41.93
N GLU A 931 -32.17 47.32 41.47
CA GLU A 931 -31.68 47.73 40.16
C GLU A 931 -32.53 47.14 39.02
N ALA A 932 -32.92 45.87 39.13
CA ALA A 932 -33.82 45.22 38.17
C ALA A 932 -35.23 45.85 38.16
N THR A 933 -35.77 46.24 39.31
CA THR A 933 -37.08 46.88 39.38
C THR A 933 -37.05 48.29 38.79
N VAL A 934 -36.04 49.09 39.12
CA VAL A 934 -35.86 50.42 38.54
C VAL A 934 -35.69 50.34 37.02
N THR A 935 -34.80 49.46 36.54
CA THR A 935 -34.59 49.27 35.09
C THR A 935 -35.82 48.72 34.36
N SER A 936 -36.74 48.03 35.05
CA SER A 936 -37.99 47.56 34.44
C SER A 936 -39.05 48.65 34.24
N THR A 937 -38.92 49.78 34.93
CA THR A 937 -39.84 50.94 34.81
C THR A 937 -39.42 51.92 33.72
N GLU A 938 -38.18 51.83 33.26
CA GLU A 938 -37.69 52.56 32.10
C GLU A 938 -38.05 51.73 30.84
N ASP A 939 -38.80 52.31 29.90
CA ASP A 939 -39.27 51.63 28.68
C ASP A 939 -38.10 51.20 27.77
N PHE A 940 -37.52 50.03 28.05
CA PHE A 940 -36.41 49.43 27.30
C PHE A 940 -36.81 48.22 26.44
N LEU A 941 -38.06 47.76 26.51
CA LEU A 941 -38.68 46.85 25.52
C LEU A 941 -39.19 47.66 24.34
#